data_AF-A0AAV9NQ95-F1
#
_entry.id   AF-A0AAV9NQ95-F1
#
_cell.length_a   1.000
_cell.length_b   1.000
_cell.length_c   1.000
_cell.angle_alpha   90.00
_cell.angle_beta   90.00
_cell.angle_gamma   90.00
#
_symmetry.space_group_name_H-M   'P 1'
#
loop_
_entity.id
_entity.type
_entity.pdbx_description
1 polymer ?
#
loop_
_entity_poly.entity_id
_entity_poly.type
_entity_poly.pdbx_seq_one_letter_code
_entity_poly.pdbx_strand_id
1 'polypeptide(L)'
;MPFSYKKVLVFGATSGIGEALANRLVQEGAFVIAVGRRKGNLESLVHKHGHDKVQAVPFDITQVESIPHFVTNVTSTHTDLDCVILNAGIQRRTDFSDPESIDVDVLNLEFTTNYLSQLALTKAFLPFLQKASTASALVYVTSGLALVPITRCSNYCASKAALHQFILCLRAQLKDSNIKVIEIYPPAVQTELHDEKHQPDIKNGRSFGMPLDEFTNEAFAGLAHGAEQIPVGRSKDAFEAFELKRQEIFQQMLESMPSQADLVSLFTSFSPAAESKTNNTVKMCGIFGYINYLVEKDRQYIIDTLMNGLSRLEYRGYDSAGFAVDGDKKNEVFAFKEVGKVVKLRELVAASGVDMTKTFDSHAGIAHTRWATHGKPSRLNCHPHRSDPKWEFSVVHNGIITNYKELKALLEGKGFQFETDTDTECIAKLAKFLYDSHPDIDFTTLAKAVIKELQGAFGLLLKSVHYPHEVVAARKGSPLVVGVKTAKKMKVDFVDVEYSESGGALSAEQANHNVAVKKSAAGLLAPGSGLLAPPDKSLLHRSQSRAFLSDDGMPQPAEFFLSSDASALVEHTKKVLYLEDDDIAHIHEGQLNIHRLSKDDGTSNVRAIQTIELELQEIMKGKFDHFMQKEIFEQPESVVNTMRGRLDVANKTVTLGGLKQYISTIRRCRRLIFIACGTSYHSCMAVRGVFEELTEIPIAVELASDFLDRQAPVFRDDTCVFVSQSGETADSLMALRYCLERGALTVGIVNVVGSSISMLTHCGVHINAGPEIGVASTKAYTSQFVAMVMFALSLSEDRASKAQRRHQIIEGLGKVSEQFREILKLNDSIKEMCAKFLQNQKSLLLLGRGSQYSTALEGALKIKEISYLHCEAVMSGELKHGVLALVDENLPIIMILTRDDIFAKSLNAYQQVIARSGRPIVICNKDDPEFPPSKTERIEVPQTVDALQGLLNVIPLQLIAYWLAVAEGLNVDFPRNLAKSVTVE
;
A
#
# COMPACT_ATOMS: atom_id res chain seq x y z
N MET A 1 -43.33 -31.37 23.88
CA MET A 1 -42.57 -31.78 25.09
C MET A 1 -42.55 -30.61 26.07
N PRO A 2 -42.41 -30.81 27.39
CA PRO A 2 -42.29 -29.70 28.33
C PRO A 2 -40.97 -28.95 28.11
N PHE A 3 -40.99 -27.62 28.31
CA PHE A 3 -39.79 -26.77 28.24
C PHE A 3 -38.75 -27.25 29.27
N SER A 4 -37.51 -27.46 28.79
CA SER A 4 -36.50 -28.23 29.54
C SER A 4 -35.76 -27.45 30.63
N TYR A 5 -35.80 -26.12 30.59
CA TYR A 5 -35.07 -25.24 31.51
C TYR A 5 -35.96 -24.76 32.65
N LYS A 6 -35.44 -24.76 33.88
CA LYS A 6 -36.20 -24.49 35.11
C LYS A 6 -36.01 -23.09 35.66
N LYS A 7 -34.87 -22.44 35.39
CA LYS A 7 -34.58 -21.09 35.90
C LYS A 7 -34.04 -20.20 34.81
N VAL A 8 -34.88 -19.25 34.41
CA VAL A 8 -34.69 -18.51 33.16
C VAL A 8 -34.57 -17.03 33.43
N LEU A 9 -33.48 -16.42 32.95
CA LEU A 9 -33.29 -14.98 32.94
C LEU A 9 -33.83 -14.39 31.64
N VAL A 10 -34.76 -13.44 31.69
CA VAL A 10 -35.36 -12.84 30.50
C VAL A 10 -35.09 -11.34 30.46
N PHE A 11 -34.32 -10.92 29.45
CA PHE A 11 -34.12 -9.50 29.16
C PHE A 11 -35.32 -8.91 28.42
N GLY A 12 -35.58 -7.62 28.65
CA GLY A 12 -36.71 -6.92 28.03
C GLY A 12 -38.08 -7.40 28.52
N ALA A 13 -38.16 -8.05 29.69
CA ALA A 13 -39.37 -8.69 30.23
C ALA A 13 -40.48 -7.71 30.67
N THR A 14 -40.41 -6.44 30.28
CA THR A 14 -41.31 -5.38 30.75
C THR A 14 -42.42 -5.01 29.76
N SER A 15 -42.33 -5.47 28.51
CA SER A 15 -43.39 -5.34 27.50
C SER A 15 -43.14 -6.27 26.31
N GLY A 16 -44.13 -6.32 25.40
CA GLY A 16 -44.02 -6.96 24.10
C GLY A 16 -43.59 -8.42 24.19
N ILE A 17 -42.69 -8.83 23.29
CA ILE A 17 -42.19 -10.21 23.19
C ILE A 17 -41.57 -10.69 24.50
N GLY A 18 -40.77 -9.87 25.17
CA GLY A 18 -40.07 -10.28 26.40
C GLY A 18 -41.04 -10.58 27.54
N GLU A 19 -42.06 -9.74 27.72
CA GLU A 19 -43.10 -9.97 28.72
C GLU A 19 -43.97 -11.20 28.38
N ALA A 20 -44.33 -11.39 27.12
CA ALA A 20 -45.10 -12.55 26.68
C ALA A 20 -44.34 -13.87 26.90
N LEU A 21 -43.05 -13.89 26.56
CA LEU A 21 -42.18 -15.03 26.84
C LEU A 21 -42.08 -15.31 28.34
N ALA A 22 -41.88 -14.27 29.17
CA ALA A 22 -41.84 -14.41 30.62
C ALA A 22 -43.15 -14.98 31.19
N ASN A 23 -44.31 -14.47 30.76
CA ASN A 23 -45.62 -15.00 31.18
C ASN A 23 -45.78 -16.48 30.83
N ARG A 24 -45.37 -16.87 29.62
CA ARG A 24 -45.50 -18.25 29.16
C ARG A 24 -44.51 -19.19 29.88
N LEU A 25 -43.28 -18.76 30.13
CA LEU A 25 -42.31 -19.52 30.93
C LEU A 25 -42.86 -19.87 32.32
N VAL A 26 -43.53 -18.92 32.98
CA VAL A 26 -44.17 -19.16 34.29
C VAL A 26 -45.31 -20.17 34.19
N GLN A 27 -46.11 -20.13 33.12
CA GLN A 27 -47.19 -21.10 32.89
C GLN A 27 -46.65 -22.51 32.66
N GLU A 28 -45.49 -22.64 32.02
CA GLU A 28 -44.77 -23.92 31.82
C GLU A 28 -43.99 -24.37 33.08
N GLY A 29 -44.07 -23.61 34.17
CA GLY A 29 -43.50 -23.97 35.47
C GLY A 29 -42.03 -23.61 35.66
N ALA A 30 -41.47 -22.70 34.87
CA ALA A 30 -40.13 -22.16 35.09
C ALA A 30 -40.16 -20.97 36.07
N PHE A 31 -39.10 -20.83 36.86
CA PHE A 31 -38.85 -19.63 37.64
C PHE A 31 -38.20 -18.56 36.74
N VAL A 32 -38.78 -17.36 36.69
CA VAL A 32 -38.35 -16.29 35.77
C VAL A 32 -37.68 -15.15 36.52
N ILE A 33 -36.44 -14.84 36.14
CA ILE A 33 -35.76 -13.61 36.55
C ILE A 33 -35.99 -12.58 35.45
N ALA A 34 -36.90 -11.65 35.70
CA ALA A 34 -37.34 -10.64 34.73
C ALA A 34 -36.47 -9.38 34.81
N VAL A 35 -35.81 -9.03 33.71
CA VAL A 35 -34.88 -7.89 33.63
C VAL A 35 -35.41 -6.80 32.71
N GLY A 36 -35.37 -5.55 33.19
CA GLY A 36 -35.73 -4.39 32.38
C GLY A 36 -35.64 -3.06 33.13
N ARG A 37 -35.87 -1.95 32.41
CA ARG A 37 -35.69 -0.59 32.94
C ARG A 37 -36.90 -0.04 33.70
N ARG A 38 -38.10 -0.49 33.32
CA ARG A 38 -39.37 0.00 33.88
C ARG A 38 -39.71 -0.78 35.14
N LYS A 39 -39.26 -0.26 36.29
CA LYS A 39 -39.48 -0.88 37.60
C LYS A 39 -40.96 -1.23 37.86
N GLY A 40 -41.89 -0.33 37.58
CA GLY A 40 -43.33 -0.58 37.79
C GLY A 40 -43.90 -1.73 36.95
N ASN A 41 -43.41 -1.93 35.73
CA ASN A 41 -43.83 -3.06 34.89
C ASN A 41 -43.28 -4.38 35.44
N LEU A 42 -42.03 -4.39 35.91
CA LEU A 42 -41.46 -5.57 36.56
C LEU A 42 -42.22 -5.93 37.84
N GLU A 43 -42.55 -4.94 38.67
CA GLU A 43 -43.35 -5.12 39.89
C GLU A 43 -44.75 -5.67 39.56
N SER A 44 -45.36 -5.21 38.46
CA SER A 44 -46.65 -5.73 37.99
C SER A 44 -46.57 -7.20 37.58
N LEU A 45 -45.49 -7.61 36.91
CA LEU A 45 -45.26 -9.01 36.53
C LEU A 45 -45.09 -9.91 37.76
N VAL A 46 -44.35 -9.44 38.77
CA VAL A 46 -44.19 -10.13 40.06
C VAL A 46 -45.51 -10.19 40.82
N HIS A 47 -46.29 -9.11 40.85
CA HIS A 47 -47.61 -9.10 41.50
C HIS A 47 -48.58 -10.09 40.84
N LYS A 48 -48.53 -10.21 39.51
CA LYS A 48 -49.39 -11.11 38.73
C LYS A 48 -49.10 -12.60 39.01
N HIS A 49 -47.83 -12.98 39.14
CA HIS A 49 -47.43 -14.40 39.20
C HIS A 49 -46.94 -14.88 40.57
N GLY A 50 -46.63 -13.96 41.48
CA GLY A 50 -46.07 -14.25 42.80
C GLY A 50 -44.53 -14.24 42.83
N HIS A 51 -43.97 -13.88 43.99
CA HIS A 51 -42.53 -13.86 44.24
C HIS A 51 -41.89 -15.27 44.24
N ASP A 52 -42.71 -16.32 44.38
CA ASP A 52 -42.30 -17.72 44.30
C ASP A 52 -41.99 -18.17 42.86
N LYS A 53 -42.45 -17.42 41.85
CA LYS A 53 -42.27 -17.76 40.43
C LYS A 53 -41.51 -16.71 39.63
N VAL A 54 -41.56 -15.45 40.04
CA VAL A 54 -40.92 -14.34 39.31
C VAL A 54 -40.12 -13.45 40.24
N GLN A 55 -38.90 -13.11 39.82
CA GLN A 55 -38.07 -12.10 40.45
C GLN A 55 -37.81 -10.92 39.50
N ALA A 56 -38.03 -9.71 39.97
CA ALA A 56 -37.73 -8.48 39.23
C ALA A 56 -36.30 -8.02 39.48
N VAL A 57 -35.54 -7.75 38.41
CA VAL A 57 -34.20 -7.15 38.50
C VAL A 57 -34.12 -5.93 37.58
N PRO A 58 -34.14 -4.70 38.12
CA PRO A 58 -34.06 -3.50 37.29
C PRO A 58 -32.64 -3.32 36.73
N PHE A 59 -32.50 -3.25 35.40
CA PHE A 59 -31.22 -3.02 34.74
C PHE A 59 -31.41 -2.42 33.34
N ASP A 60 -30.51 -1.50 32.96
CA ASP A 60 -30.43 -0.94 31.62
C ASP A 60 -29.27 -1.57 30.85
N ILE A 61 -29.59 -2.41 29.87
CA ILE A 61 -28.61 -3.11 29.05
C ILE A 61 -27.77 -2.19 28.16
N THR A 62 -28.19 -0.94 27.94
CA THR A 62 -27.41 0.04 27.18
C THR A 62 -26.20 0.56 27.97
N GLN A 63 -26.18 0.34 29.29
CA GLN A 63 -25.03 0.61 30.16
C GLN A 63 -24.02 -0.55 30.08
N VAL A 64 -23.38 -0.70 28.91
CA VAL A 64 -22.53 -1.86 28.56
C VAL A 64 -21.42 -2.11 29.58
N GLU A 65 -20.82 -1.04 30.12
CA GLU A 65 -19.77 -1.12 31.14
C GLU A 65 -20.24 -1.73 32.47
N SER A 66 -21.54 -1.63 32.78
CA SER A 66 -22.13 -2.17 34.02
C SER A 66 -22.52 -3.65 33.90
N ILE A 67 -22.50 -4.23 32.69
CA ILE A 67 -22.90 -5.61 32.43
C ILE A 67 -22.09 -6.64 33.25
N PRO A 68 -20.75 -6.58 33.32
CA PRO A 68 -19.99 -7.58 34.08
C PRO A 68 -20.37 -7.62 35.57
N HIS A 69 -20.61 -6.44 36.17
CA HIS A 69 -21.05 -6.34 37.56
C HIS A 69 -22.47 -6.89 37.74
N PHE A 70 -23.38 -6.55 36.84
CA PHE A 70 -24.74 -7.09 36.83
C PHE A 70 -24.75 -8.63 36.75
N VAL A 71 -24.00 -9.21 35.82
CA VAL A 71 -23.94 -10.67 35.63
C VAL A 71 -23.34 -11.35 36.86
N THR A 72 -22.29 -10.78 37.45
CA THR A 72 -21.71 -11.29 38.71
C THR A 72 -22.75 -11.32 39.85
N ASN A 73 -23.56 -10.27 39.98
CA ASN A 73 -24.61 -10.22 41.01
C ASN A 73 -25.74 -11.24 40.76
N VAL A 74 -26.16 -11.42 39.50
CA VAL A 74 -27.22 -12.39 39.15
C VAL A 74 -26.72 -13.82 39.34
N THR A 75 -25.52 -14.15 38.86
CA THR A 75 -24.97 -15.52 38.92
C THR A 75 -24.55 -15.93 40.34
N SER A 76 -24.19 -14.99 41.21
CA SER A 76 -23.93 -15.28 42.63
C SER A 76 -25.21 -15.52 43.44
N THR A 77 -26.33 -14.94 43.04
CA THR A 77 -27.64 -15.13 43.68
C THR A 77 -28.44 -16.30 43.09
N HIS A 78 -28.18 -16.62 41.82
CA HIS A 78 -28.85 -17.69 41.07
C HIS A 78 -27.83 -18.65 40.46
N THR A 79 -27.23 -19.47 41.31
CA THR A 79 -26.21 -20.47 40.90
C THR A 79 -26.79 -21.62 40.08
N ASP A 80 -28.11 -21.76 40.07
CA ASP A 80 -28.92 -22.76 39.34
C ASP A 80 -29.54 -22.20 38.05
N LEU A 81 -29.10 -21.02 37.58
CA LEU A 81 -29.54 -20.43 36.32
C LEU A 81 -29.15 -21.32 35.12
N ASP A 82 -30.12 -21.78 34.34
CA ASP A 82 -29.91 -22.72 33.24
C ASP A 82 -30.30 -22.17 31.85
N CYS A 83 -30.99 -21.03 31.77
CA CYS A 83 -31.29 -20.38 30.48
C CYS A 83 -31.27 -18.86 30.55
N VAL A 84 -30.69 -18.22 29.53
CA VAL A 84 -30.71 -16.76 29.37
C VAL A 84 -31.36 -16.39 28.05
N ILE A 85 -32.49 -15.69 28.11
CA ILE A 85 -33.21 -15.15 26.96
C ILE A 85 -32.79 -13.69 26.75
N LEU A 86 -31.97 -13.51 25.72
CA LEU A 86 -31.42 -12.26 25.22
C LEU A 86 -32.43 -11.61 24.25
N ASN A 87 -33.46 -11.01 24.86
CA ASN A 87 -34.49 -10.27 24.16
C ASN A 87 -34.35 -8.76 24.45
N ALA A 88 -33.78 -8.04 23.50
CA ALA A 88 -33.90 -6.60 23.46
C ALA A 88 -33.77 -6.09 22.03
N GLY A 89 -34.63 -5.13 21.69
CA GLY A 89 -34.65 -4.51 20.39
C GLY A 89 -35.36 -3.17 20.44
N ILE A 90 -34.76 -2.15 19.84
CA ILE A 90 -35.46 -0.94 19.43
C ILE A 90 -35.39 -0.84 17.91
N GLN A 91 -36.42 -0.26 17.31
CA GLN A 91 -36.52 -0.03 15.88
C GLN A 91 -36.94 1.42 15.66
N ARG A 92 -36.19 2.11 14.80
CA ARG A 92 -36.46 3.47 14.39
C ARG A 92 -36.57 3.56 12.88
N ARG A 93 -37.41 4.47 12.41
CA ARG A 93 -37.42 4.82 10.99
C ARG A 93 -36.12 5.54 10.67
N THR A 94 -35.44 5.07 9.64
CA THR A 94 -34.18 5.65 9.16
C THR A 94 -34.29 5.78 7.66
N ASP A 95 -34.59 7.00 7.19
CA ASP A 95 -34.78 7.29 5.78
C ASP A 95 -33.61 8.13 5.27
N PHE A 96 -32.66 7.48 4.62
CA PHE A 96 -31.46 8.15 4.12
C PHE A 96 -31.73 9.03 2.89
N SER A 97 -32.95 9.02 2.34
CA SER A 97 -33.35 9.99 1.31
C SER A 97 -33.68 11.37 1.88
N ASP A 98 -33.88 11.47 3.20
CA ASP A 98 -34.07 12.72 3.95
C ASP A 98 -32.99 12.82 5.04
N PRO A 99 -31.80 13.35 4.73
CA PRO A 99 -30.68 13.40 5.66
C PRO A 99 -30.97 14.19 6.94
N GLU A 100 -31.91 15.15 6.91
CA GLU A 100 -32.30 15.92 8.10
C GLU A 100 -33.10 15.09 9.11
N SER A 101 -33.68 13.97 8.67
CA SER A 101 -34.39 13.02 9.53
C SER A 101 -33.47 12.04 10.28
N ILE A 102 -32.16 12.06 10.00
CA ILE A 102 -31.20 11.09 10.54
C ILE A 102 -30.56 11.62 11.83
N ASP A 103 -30.86 10.97 12.94
CA ASP A 103 -30.20 11.18 14.21
C ASP A 103 -29.18 10.05 14.48
N VAL A 104 -27.89 10.39 14.40
CA VAL A 104 -26.79 9.44 14.56
C VAL A 104 -26.73 8.84 15.97
N ASP A 105 -27.11 9.60 17.00
CA ASP A 105 -27.14 9.09 18.38
C ASP A 105 -28.22 8.03 18.54
N VAL A 106 -29.34 8.20 17.84
CA VAL A 106 -30.40 7.19 17.76
C VAL A 106 -29.93 5.94 17.01
N LEU A 107 -29.15 6.08 15.92
CA LEU A 107 -28.55 4.93 15.22
C LEU A 107 -27.58 4.15 16.12
N ASN A 108 -26.71 4.87 16.84
CA ASN A 108 -25.77 4.28 17.80
C ASN A 108 -26.49 3.59 18.95
N LEU A 109 -27.55 4.19 19.49
CA LEU A 109 -28.36 3.60 20.54
C LEU A 109 -29.04 2.31 20.06
N GLU A 110 -29.53 2.29 18.81
CA GLU A 110 -30.13 1.11 18.20
C GLU A 110 -29.12 -0.01 18.03
N PHE A 111 -27.92 0.27 17.50
CA PHE A 111 -26.86 -0.72 17.37
C PHE A 111 -26.34 -1.21 18.73
N THR A 112 -26.24 -0.31 19.70
CA THR A 112 -25.83 -0.63 21.07
C THR A 112 -26.83 -1.58 21.74
N THR A 113 -28.13 -1.29 21.62
CA THR A 113 -29.21 -2.09 22.23
C THR A 113 -29.43 -3.42 21.51
N ASN A 114 -29.38 -3.42 20.18
CA ASN A 114 -29.74 -4.59 19.37
C ASN A 114 -28.58 -5.57 19.21
N TYR A 115 -27.32 -5.10 19.26
CA TYR A 115 -26.13 -5.90 19.00
C TYR A 115 -25.11 -5.85 20.14
N LEU A 116 -24.52 -4.69 20.43
CA LEU A 116 -23.36 -4.60 21.33
C LEU A 116 -23.65 -5.10 22.75
N SER A 117 -24.80 -4.73 23.32
CA SER A 117 -25.20 -5.20 24.65
C SER A 117 -25.41 -6.72 24.68
N GLN A 118 -25.90 -7.32 23.60
CA GLN A 118 -26.11 -8.77 23.51
C GLN A 118 -24.78 -9.52 23.52
N LEU A 119 -23.77 -9.01 22.79
CA LEU A 119 -22.41 -9.56 22.80
C LEU A 119 -21.77 -9.44 24.18
N ALA A 120 -21.90 -8.28 24.83
CA ALA A 120 -21.36 -8.05 26.16
C ALA A 120 -22.01 -8.97 27.22
N LEU A 121 -23.33 -9.14 27.16
CA LEU A 121 -24.07 -10.09 28.00
C LEU A 121 -23.61 -11.52 27.74
N THR A 122 -23.49 -11.92 26.48
CA THR A 122 -23.00 -13.25 26.08
C THR A 122 -21.62 -13.51 26.68
N LYS A 123 -20.67 -12.61 26.48
CA LYS A 123 -19.31 -12.69 27.03
C LYS A 123 -19.31 -12.83 28.55
N ALA A 124 -20.19 -12.08 29.22
CA ALA A 124 -20.26 -12.08 30.68
C ALA A 124 -20.90 -13.36 31.26
N PHE A 125 -21.93 -13.91 30.62
CA PHE A 125 -22.59 -15.15 31.09
C PHE A 125 -21.84 -16.43 30.69
N LEU A 126 -21.07 -16.41 29.60
CA LEU A 126 -20.43 -17.61 29.06
C LEU A 126 -19.57 -18.39 30.08
N PRO A 127 -18.69 -17.76 30.88
CA PRO A 127 -17.88 -18.49 31.87
C PRO A 127 -18.70 -19.16 32.97
N PHE A 128 -19.89 -18.63 33.28
CA PHE A 128 -20.79 -19.22 34.26
C PHE A 128 -21.52 -20.44 33.68
N LEU A 129 -22.10 -20.29 32.48
CA LEU A 129 -22.84 -21.37 31.81
C LEU A 129 -21.95 -22.55 31.43
N GLN A 130 -20.69 -22.30 31.04
CA GLN A 130 -19.71 -23.35 30.72
C GLN A 130 -19.32 -24.17 31.95
N LYS A 131 -19.43 -23.62 33.16
CA LYS A 131 -19.14 -24.32 34.42
C LYS A 131 -20.34 -25.13 34.94
N ALA A 132 -21.54 -24.88 34.42
CA ALA A 132 -22.73 -25.62 34.83
C ALA A 132 -22.59 -27.10 34.43
N SER A 133 -22.90 -28.01 35.35
CA SER A 133 -22.88 -29.46 35.08
C SER A 133 -24.12 -29.92 34.29
N THR A 134 -25.13 -29.08 34.15
CA THR A 134 -26.37 -29.33 33.44
C THR A 134 -26.39 -28.64 32.07
N ALA A 135 -27.26 -29.11 31.18
CA ALA A 135 -27.49 -28.46 29.90
C ALA A 135 -28.03 -27.05 30.12
N SER A 136 -27.45 -26.06 29.44
CA SER A 136 -27.88 -24.67 29.51
C SER A 136 -28.18 -24.10 28.13
N ALA A 137 -28.84 -22.94 28.07
CA ALA A 137 -29.15 -22.29 26.81
C ALA A 137 -28.96 -20.76 26.82
N LEU A 138 -28.46 -20.26 25.70
CA LEU A 138 -28.52 -18.86 25.30
C LEU A 138 -29.56 -18.73 24.18
N VAL A 139 -30.66 -18.03 24.44
CA VAL A 139 -31.75 -17.83 23.48
C VAL A 139 -31.76 -16.38 23.01
N TYR A 140 -31.59 -16.15 21.72
CA TYR A 140 -31.57 -14.81 21.13
C TYR A 140 -32.86 -14.53 20.37
N VAL A 141 -33.37 -13.30 20.50
CA VAL A 141 -34.52 -12.82 19.70
C VAL A 141 -34.02 -11.83 18.66
N THR A 142 -33.90 -12.27 17.40
CA THR A 142 -33.44 -11.45 16.28
C THR A 142 -34.63 -10.81 15.56
N SER A 143 -34.83 -11.10 14.28
CA SER A 143 -35.93 -10.65 13.42
C SER A 143 -35.87 -11.36 12.07
N GLY A 144 -37.00 -11.56 11.40
CA GLY A 144 -36.99 -11.93 9.97
C GLY A 144 -36.27 -10.89 9.09
N LEU A 145 -36.18 -9.64 9.56
CA LEU A 145 -35.41 -8.57 8.89
C LEU A 145 -33.88 -8.72 9.04
N ALA A 146 -33.40 -9.68 9.83
CA ALA A 146 -31.99 -10.08 9.82
C ALA A 146 -31.62 -10.79 8.51
N LEU A 147 -32.60 -11.40 7.83
CA LEU A 147 -32.41 -12.18 6.62
C LEU A 147 -32.73 -11.39 5.36
N VAL A 148 -33.79 -10.56 5.41
CA VAL A 148 -34.27 -9.79 4.25
C VAL A 148 -34.40 -8.32 4.64
N PRO A 149 -33.69 -7.40 3.96
CA PRO A 149 -33.73 -5.99 4.32
C PRO A 149 -35.05 -5.33 3.91
N ILE A 150 -35.40 -4.24 4.61
CA ILE A 150 -36.47 -3.32 4.21
C ILE A 150 -35.95 -1.88 4.17
N THR A 151 -36.47 -1.09 3.23
CA THR A 151 -35.95 0.26 2.92
C THR A 151 -36.09 1.26 4.07
N ARG A 152 -37.15 1.15 4.88
CA ARG A 152 -37.51 2.14 5.91
C ARG A 152 -36.75 2.03 7.24
N CYS A 153 -36.06 0.92 7.49
CA CYS A 153 -35.40 0.63 8.76
C CYS A 153 -34.03 -0.03 8.53
N SER A 154 -33.21 0.58 7.68
CA SER A 154 -31.91 0.04 7.27
C SER A 154 -30.99 -0.26 8.46
N ASN A 155 -30.91 0.65 9.44
CA ASN A 155 -30.07 0.46 10.63
C ASN A 155 -30.54 -0.72 11.50
N TYR A 156 -31.86 -0.88 11.65
CA TYR A 156 -32.44 -2.01 12.37
C TYR A 156 -32.09 -3.33 11.69
N CYS A 157 -32.28 -3.40 10.36
CA CYS A 157 -31.93 -4.58 9.56
C CYS A 157 -30.44 -4.91 9.72
N ALA A 158 -29.56 -3.91 9.62
CA ALA A 158 -28.13 -4.08 9.81
C ALA A 158 -27.77 -4.61 11.21
N SER A 159 -28.36 -4.03 12.26
CA SER A 159 -28.10 -4.46 13.65
C SER A 159 -28.56 -5.89 13.92
N LYS A 160 -29.69 -6.31 13.34
CA LYS A 160 -30.22 -7.68 13.48
C LYS A 160 -29.47 -8.68 12.62
N ALA A 161 -29.01 -8.30 11.42
CA ALA A 161 -28.13 -9.12 10.60
C ALA A 161 -26.76 -9.34 11.25
N ALA A 162 -26.19 -8.30 11.89
CA ALA A 162 -24.95 -8.42 12.66
C ALA A 162 -25.11 -9.39 13.83
N LEU A 163 -26.21 -9.29 14.59
CA LEU A 163 -26.51 -10.23 15.67
C LEU A 163 -26.69 -11.66 15.17
N HIS A 164 -27.43 -11.84 14.07
CA HIS A 164 -27.63 -13.16 13.45
C HIS A 164 -26.30 -13.82 13.05
N GLN A 165 -25.40 -13.08 12.40
CA GLN A 165 -24.08 -13.63 12.04
C GLN A 165 -23.22 -13.96 13.25
N PHE A 166 -23.27 -13.14 14.30
CA PHE A 166 -22.61 -13.47 15.56
C PHE A 166 -23.14 -14.78 16.17
N ILE A 167 -24.46 -14.98 16.17
CA ILE A 167 -25.11 -16.19 16.72
C ILE A 167 -24.68 -17.44 15.95
N LEU A 168 -24.57 -17.36 14.62
CA LEU A 168 -24.11 -18.47 13.78
C LEU A 168 -22.69 -18.90 14.14
N CYS A 169 -21.77 -17.94 14.24
CA CYS A 169 -20.40 -18.19 14.65
C CYS A 169 -20.34 -18.75 16.08
N LEU A 170 -21.11 -18.18 17.01
CA LEU A 170 -21.15 -18.63 18.40
C LEU A 170 -21.68 -20.06 18.53
N ARG A 171 -22.72 -20.41 17.77
CA ARG A 171 -23.27 -21.77 17.73
C ARG A 171 -22.24 -22.79 17.25
N ALA A 172 -21.49 -22.45 16.20
CA ALA A 172 -20.41 -23.31 15.71
C ALA A 172 -19.29 -23.47 16.76
N GLN A 173 -18.90 -22.38 17.44
CA GLN A 173 -17.88 -22.39 18.49
C GLN A 173 -18.28 -23.19 19.73
N LEU A 174 -19.58 -23.25 20.05
CA LEU A 174 -20.12 -23.91 21.25
C LEU A 174 -20.77 -25.27 20.98
N LYS A 175 -20.64 -25.81 19.76
CA LYS A 175 -21.28 -27.08 19.33
C LYS A 175 -20.97 -28.25 20.26
N ASP A 176 -19.74 -28.31 20.77
CA ASP A 176 -19.27 -29.40 21.65
C ASP A 176 -19.39 -29.05 23.15
N SER A 177 -20.05 -27.95 23.49
CA SER A 177 -20.28 -27.52 24.88
C SER A 177 -21.65 -27.97 25.41
N ASN A 178 -21.86 -27.84 26.72
CA ASN A 178 -23.17 -28.06 27.36
C ASN A 178 -24.18 -26.92 27.09
N ILE A 179 -23.81 -25.91 26.29
CA ILE A 179 -24.60 -24.70 26.03
C ILE A 179 -25.24 -24.80 24.65
N LYS A 180 -26.57 -24.76 24.60
CA LYS A 180 -27.32 -24.61 23.34
C LYS A 180 -27.47 -23.14 22.97
N VAL A 181 -27.18 -22.81 21.72
CA VAL A 181 -27.35 -21.47 21.16
C VAL A 181 -28.58 -21.47 20.25
N ILE A 182 -29.66 -20.85 20.72
CA ILE A 182 -30.98 -20.86 20.06
C ILE A 182 -31.31 -19.47 19.54
N GLU A 183 -31.85 -19.39 18.32
CA GLU A 183 -32.26 -18.14 17.69
C GLU A 183 -33.75 -18.18 17.31
N ILE A 184 -34.50 -17.16 17.70
CA ILE A 184 -35.89 -16.95 17.30
C ILE A 184 -35.91 -15.81 16.28
N TYR A 185 -36.62 -16.01 15.15
CA TYR A 185 -36.82 -15.00 14.11
C TYR A 185 -38.28 -14.52 14.11
N PRO A 186 -38.63 -13.47 14.88
CA PRO A 186 -39.97 -12.91 14.84
C PRO A 186 -40.33 -12.30 13.47
N PRO A 187 -41.60 -12.41 13.04
CA PRO A 187 -42.14 -11.52 12.02
C PRO A 187 -42.44 -10.15 12.64
N ALA A 188 -43.20 -9.28 11.96
CA ALA A 188 -43.84 -8.16 12.66
C ALA A 188 -44.84 -8.71 13.69
N VAL A 189 -44.73 -8.29 14.95
CA VAL A 189 -45.57 -8.74 16.07
C VAL A 189 -46.20 -7.53 16.73
N GLN A 190 -47.47 -7.66 17.12
CA GLN A 190 -48.26 -6.61 17.78
C GLN A 190 -47.63 -6.22 19.13
N THR A 191 -46.78 -5.20 19.09
CA THR A 191 -46.02 -4.67 20.23
C THR A 191 -45.88 -3.15 20.09
N GLU A 192 -45.42 -2.49 21.15
CA GLU A 192 -45.11 -1.05 21.15
C GLU A 192 -43.97 -0.66 20.18
N LEU A 193 -43.24 -1.63 19.62
CA LEU A 193 -42.17 -1.40 18.63
C LEU A 193 -42.71 -0.71 17.36
N HIS A 194 -44.02 -0.85 17.09
CA HIS A 194 -44.71 -0.25 15.96
C HIS A 194 -45.49 1.02 16.32
N ASP A 195 -45.47 1.47 17.59
CA ASP A 195 -46.18 2.70 18.00
C ASP A 195 -45.69 3.92 17.21
N GLU A 196 -46.55 4.92 17.03
CA GLU A 196 -46.26 6.15 16.30
C GLU A 196 -45.03 6.91 16.85
N LYS A 197 -44.74 6.76 18.15
CA LYS A 197 -43.52 7.28 18.79
C LYS A 197 -42.23 6.69 18.19
N HIS A 198 -42.29 5.46 17.71
CA HIS A 198 -41.16 4.70 17.18
C HIS A 198 -41.18 4.65 15.64
N GLN A 199 -42.38 4.56 15.06
CA GLN A 199 -42.63 4.51 13.62
C GLN A 199 -43.79 5.46 13.26
N PRO A 200 -43.51 6.76 13.00
CA PRO A 200 -44.54 7.78 12.80
C PRO A 200 -45.48 7.53 11.62
N ASP A 201 -45.07 6.69 10.67
CA ASP A 201 -45.82 6.30 9.48
C ASP A 201 -46.83 5.16 9.74
N ILE A 202 -46.72 4.45 10.86
CA ILE A 202 -47.62 3.35 11.21
C ILE A 202 -48.74 3.85 12.15
N LYS A 203 -49.88 4.21 11.54
CA LYS A 203 -51.11 4.50 12.30
C LYS A 203 -51.66 3.21 12.93
N ASN A 204 -52.08 3.28 14.20
CA ASN A 204 -52.56 2.13 14.98
C ASN A 204 -51.54 0.96 15.06
N GLY A 205 -50.25 1.26 15.19
CA GLY A 205 -49.18 0.25 15.17
C GLY A 205 -49.29 -0.92 16.13
N ARG A 206 -50.01 -0.77 17.25
CA ARG A 206 -50.30 -1.90 18.17
C ARG A 206 -51.19 -3.00 17.59
N SER A 207 -51.88 -2.72 16.48
CA SER A 207 -52.65 -3.71 15.72
C SER A 207 -51.89 -4.28 14.52
N PHE A 208 -50.66 -3.82 14.28
CA PHE A 208 -49.84 -4.22 13.14
C PHE A 208 -49.06 -5.51 13.45
N GLY A 209 -49.16 -6.49 12.54
CA GLY A 209 -48.43 -7.75 12.63
C GLY A 209 -49.21 -8.88 13.29
N MET A 210 -48.49 -9.97 13.59
CA MET A 210 -49.01 -11.18 14.23
C MET A 210 -49.41 -10.88 15.69
N PRO A 211 -50.55 -11.42 16.18
CA PRO A 211 -50.92 -11.35 17.59
C PRO A 211 -49.84 -11.96 18.50
N LEU A 212 -49.61 -11.33 19.66
CA LEU A 212 -48.53 -11.69 20.59
C LEU A 212 -48.68 -13.11 21.17
N ASP A 213 -49.92 -13.55 21.44
CA ASP A 213 -50.21 -14.90 21.92
C ASP A 213 -49.91 -15.96 20.85
N GLU A 214 -50.20 -15.67 19.59
CA GLU A 214 -49.92 -16.57 18.46
C GLU A 214 -48.40 -16.72 18.25
N PHE A 215 -47.68 -15.59 18.23
CA PHE A 215 -46.21 -15.58 18.18
C PHE A 215 -45.61 -16.40 19.33
N THR A 216 -46.10 -16.19 20.55
CA THR A 216 -45.57 -16.86 21.75
C THR A 216 -45.83 -18.36 21.67
N ASN A 217 -47.02 -18.78 21.24
CA ASN A 217 -47.33 -20.21 21.05
C ASN A 217 -46.41 -20.88 20.04
N GLU A 218 -46.19 -20.25 18.87
CA GLU A 218 -45.29 -20.80 17.85
C GLU A 218 -43.82 -20.81 18.30
N ALA A 219 -43.33 -19.71 18.88
CA ALA A 219 -41.97 -19.63 19.39
C ALA A 219 -41.70 -20.69 20.47
N PHE A 220 -42.64 -20.87 21.40
CA PHE A 220 -42.55 -21.90 22.43
C PHE A 220 -42.65 -23.31 21.86
N ALA A 221 -43.48 -23.55 20.84
CA ALA A 221 -43.50 -24.84 20.18
C ALA A 221 -42.12 -25.17 19.61
N GLY A 222 -41.43 -24.22 18.98
CA GLY A 222 -40.06 -24.40 18.52
C GLY A 222 -39.07 -24.71 19.66
N LEU A 223 -39.13 -23.93 20.75
CA LEU A 223 -38.28 -24.12 21.93
C LEU A 223 -38.51 -25.50 22.58
N ALA A 224 -39.77 -25.91 22.69
CA ALA A 224 -40.20 -27.18 23.26
C ALA A 224 -39.79 -28.40 22.39
N HIS A 225 -39.67 -28.22 21.08
CA HIS A 225 -39.13 -29.25 20.17
C HIS A 225 -37.60 -29.26 20.12
N GLY A 226 -36.92 -28.35 20.82
CA GLY A 226 -35.47 -28.28 20.87
C GLY A 226 -34.84 -27.74 19.58
N ALA A 227 -35.59 -26.98 18.78
CA ALA A 227 -35.07 -26.35 17.57
C ALA A 227 -34.07 -25.23 17.91
N GLU A 228 -32.95 -25.18 17.17
CA GLU A 228 -31.90 -24.18 17.37
C GLU A 228 -32.16 -22.87 16.61
N GLN A 229 -33.04 -22.93 15.62
CA GLN A 229 -33.48 -21.81 14.79
C GLN A 229 -34.99 -21.89 14.60
N ILE A 230 -35.69 -20.85 15.05
CA ILE A 230 -37.15 -20.85 15.20
C ILE A 230 -37.72 -19.66 14.42
N PRO A 231 -37.94 -19.79 13.10
CA PRO A 231 -38.72 -18.82 12.35
C PRO A 231 -40.21 -18.94 12.69
N VAL A 232 -40.88 -17.79 12.88
CA VAL A 232 -42.27 -17.69 13.34
C VAL A 232 -43.11 -16.92 12.31
N GLY A 233 -44.31 -17.42 11.99
CA GLY A 233 -45.17 -16.80 10.99
C GLY A 233 -44.45 -16.57 9.64
N ARG A 234 -44.59 -15.36 9.07
CA ARG A 234 -44.03 -15.01 7.75
C ARG A 234 -42.50 -14.96 7.67
N SER A 235 -41.78 -15.02 8.80
CA SER A 235 -40.31 -15.12 8.72
C SER A 235 -39.84 -16.51 8.25
N LYS A 236 -40.72 -17.53 8.26
CA LYS A 236 -40.45 -18.85 7.68
C LYS A 236 -40.12 -18.77 6.19
N ASP A 237 -40.90 -18.02 5.43
CA ASP A 237 -40.67 -17.84 3.99
C ASP A 237 -39.28 -17.25 3.71
N ALA A 238 -38.88 -16.23 4.47
CA ALA A 238 -37.55 -15.62 4.36
C ALA A 238 -36.44 -16.58 4.80
N PHE A 239 -36.67 -17.35 5.85
CA PHE A 239 -35.72 -18.33 6.37
C PHE A 239 -35.48 -19.48 5.38
N GLU A 240 -36.53 -20.06 4.82
CA GLU A 240 -36.44 -21.12 3.84
C GLU A 240 -35.77 -20.64 2.54
N ALA A 241 -36.08 -19.42 2.08
CA ALA A 241 -35.54 -18.88 0.85
C ALA A 241 -34.04 -18.50 0.94
N PHE A 242 -33.61 -17.93 2.06
CA PHE A 242 -32.25 -17.37 2.20
C PHE A 242 -31.36 -18.17 3.15
N GLU A 243 -31.85 -18.42 4.36
CA GLU A 243 -30.99 -18.89 5.45
C GLU A 243 -30.63 -20.37 5.32
N LEU A 244 -31.60 -21.20 4.92
CA LEU A 244 -31.38 -22.63 4.72
C LEU A 244 -30.34 -22.86 3.59
N LYS A 245 -30.46 -22.10 2.49
CA LYS A 245 -29.50 -22.18 1.37
C LYS A 245 -28.13 -21.63 1.73
N ARG A 246 -28.05 -20.56 2.54
CA ARG A 246 -26.78 -20.04 3.07
C ARG A 246 -26.09 -21.09 3.95
N GLN A 247 -26.83 -21.81 4.79
CA GLN A 247 -26.30 -22.87 5.64
C GLN A 247 -25.76 -24.05 4.85
N GLU A 248 -26.45 -24.47 3.79
CA GLU A 248 -25.93 -25.49 2.88
C GLU A 248 -24.56 -25.09 2.31
N ILE A 249 -24.41 -23.85 1.84
CA ILE A 249 -23.15 -23.33 1.31
C ILE A 249 -22.08 -23.22 2.42
N PHE A 250 -22.45 -22.73 3.60
CA PHE A 250 -21.54 -22.59 4.72
C PHE A 250 -21.04 -23.94 5.24
N GLN A 251 -21.91 -24.94 5.29
CA GLN A 251 -21.56 -26.30 5.68
C GLN A 251 -20.65 -26.95 4.64
N GLN A 252 -20.90 -26.75 3.34
CA GLN A 252 -19.99 -27.17 2.25
C GLN A 252 -18.62 -26.51 2.39
N MET A 253 -18.57 -25.22 2.76
CA MET A 253 -17.30 -24.53 3.02
C MET A 253 -16.58 -25.11 4.23
N LEU A 254 -17.27 -25.38 5.34
CA LEU A 254 -16.69 -25.99 6.54
C LEU A 254 -16.20 -27.43 6.29
N GLU A 255 -16.95 -28.23 5.53
CA GLU A 255 -16.55 -29.59 5.14
C GLU A 255 -15.37 -29.61 4.15
N SER A 256 -15.18 -28.52 3.40
CA SER A 256 -13.99 -28.32 2.56
C SER A 256 -12.77 -27.80 3.33
N MET A 257 -12.93 -27.42 4.61
CA MET A 257 -11.81 -27.07 5.49
C MET A 257 -11.25 -28.33 6.16
N PRO A 258 -9.91 -28.53 6.19
CA PRO A 258 -9.30 -29.70 6.81
C PRO A 258 -9.55 -29.73 8.32
N SER A 259 -9.69 -30.93 8.90
CA SER A 259 -10.03 -31.09 10.32
C SER A 259 -8.89 -30.65 11.26
N GLN A 260 -9.22 -30.32 12.50
CA GLN A 260 -8.25 -29.90 13.52
C GLN A 260 -7.19 -30.97 13.84
N ALA A 261 -7.50 -32.26 13.61
CA ALA A 261 -6.54 -33.36 13.71
C ALA A 261 -5.60 -33.45 12.49
N ASP A 262 -6.10 -33.10 11.30
CA ASP A 262 -5.26 -32.98 10.10
C ASP A 262 -4.30 -31.80 10.22
N LEU A 263 -4.73 -30.70 10.85
CA LEU A 263 -3.87 -29.55 11.17
C LEU A 263 -2.70 -29.94 12.08
N VAL A 264 -2.88 -30.81 13.07
CA VAL A 264 -1.77 -31.26 13.95
C VAL A 264 -0.81 -32.18 13.20
N SER A 265 -1.29 -33.06 12.31
CA SER A 265 -0.42 -33.87 11.45
C SER A 265 0.36 -33.02 10.42
N LEU A 266 -0.24 -31.92 9.93
CA LEU A 266 0.42 -30.94 9.06
C LEU A 266 1.56 -30.19 9.77
N PHE A 267 1.50 -30.03 11.09
CA PHE A 267 2.53 -29.35 11.89
C PHE A 267 3.62 -30.27 12.45
N THR A 268 3.48 -31.61 12.35
CA THR A 268 4.48 -32.57 12.87
C THR A 268 5.29 -33.32 11.80
N SER A 269 5.02 -33.11 10.51
CA SER A 269 5.73 -33.81 9.42
C SER A 269 6.55 -32.91 8.49
N PHE A 270 7.14 -31.82 8.97
CA PHE A 270 8.13 -31.07 8.19
C PHE A 270 9.32 -30.59 9.02
N SER A 271 10.41 -31.37 8.92
CA SER A 271 11.79 -30.88 8.89
C SER A 271 12.53 -31.75 7.86
N PRO A 272 13.51 -31.20 7.12
CA PRO A 272 13.30 -30.45 5.89
C PRO A 272 13.74 -31.29 4.67
N ALA A 273 12.89 -31.35 3.65
CA ALA A 273 13.29 -31.72 2.30
C ALA A 273 12.67 -30.71 1.33
N ALA A 274 13.53 -30.12 0.52
CA ALA A 274 13.26 -28.98 -0.35
C ALA A 274 12.16 -29.27 -1.38
N GLU A 275 11.15 -28.41 -1.44
CA GLU A 275 10.49 -28.05 -2.70
C GLU A 275 9.68 -26.76 -2.54
N SER A 276 10.03 -25.74 -3.34
CA SER A 276 9.50 -24.39 -3.28
C SER A 276 8.13 -24.30 -3.96
N LYS A 277 7.10 -23.88 -3.21
CA LYS A 277 5.93 -23.19 -3.78
C LYS A 277 6.04 -21.71 -3.44
N THR A 278 6.39 -20.92 -4.44
CA THR A 278 6.54 -19.47 -4.41
C THR A 278 5.18 -18.80 -4.33
N ASN A 279 4.90 -18.11 -3.24
CA ASN A 279 3.97 -16.99 -3.24
C ASN A 279 4.57 -15.88 -4.11
N ASN A 280 3.84 -15.44 -5.12
CA ASN A 280 4.22 -14.35 -6.01
C ASN A 280 4.10 -13.02 -5.27
N THR A 281 5.22 -12.33 -5.04
CA THR A 281 5.27 -10.96 -4.54
C THR A 281 6.41 -10.16 -5.22
N VAL A 282 6.01 -9.03 -5.82
CA VAL A 282 6.71 -7.73 -5.97
C VAL A 282 7.93 -7.63 -6.92
N LYS A 283 7.83 -6.80 -7.98
CA LYS A 283 8.88 -6.62 -9.02
C LYS A 283 9.72 -5.33 -8.86
N MET A 284 11.04 -5.43 -9.04
CA MET A 284 11.91 -4.33 -9.50
C MET A 284 12.95 -4.80 -10.52
N CYS A 285 13.15 -4.07 -11.60
CA CYS A 285 14.09 -4.44 -12.66
C CYS A 285 14.75 -3.17 -13.25
N GLY A 286 15.88 -3.31 -13.93
CA GLY A 286 16.57 -2.23 -14.64
C GLY A 286 16.53 -2.46 -16.14
N ILE A 287 16.10 -1.45 -16.91
CA ILE A 287 16.25 -1.41 -18.37
C ILE A 287 17.38 -0.45 -18.69
N PHE A 288 18.27 -0.84 -19.60
CA PHE A 288 19.24 0.05 -20.21
C PHE A 288 19.35 -0.23 -21.71
N GLY A 289 19.42 0.80 -22.54
CA GLY A 289 19.62 0.70 -23.98
C GLY A 289 20.61 1.75 -24.46
N TYR A 290 21.44 1.38 -25.43
CA TYR A 290 22.43 2.27 -26.04
C TYR A 290 22.30 2.20 -27.55
N ILE A 291 22.14 3.36 -28.18
CA ILE A 291 22.09 3.51 -29.63
C ILE A 291 23.12 4.57 -30.02
N ASN A 292 24.06 4.19 -30.88
CA ASN A 292 24.95 5.12 -31.57
C ASN A 292 24.54 5.21 -33.04
N TYR A 293 24.43 6.42 -33.57
CA TYR A 293 24.11 6.68 -34.97
C TYR A 293 25.13 7.63 -35.58
N LEU A 294 25.79 7.19 -36.66
CA LEU A 294 26.93 7.87 -37.30
C LEU A 294 28.05 8.24 -36.32
N VAL A 295 28.24 7.40 -35.30
CA VAL A 295 29.32 7.51 -34.31
C VAL A 295 29.99 6.14 -34.24
N GLU A 296 31.15 6.02 -34.86
CA GLU A 296 31.92 4.77 -34.91
C GLU A 296 32.30 4.32 -33.49
N LYS A 297 31.87 3.11 -33.12
CA LYS A 297 32.19 2.46 -31.84
C LYS A 297 32.56 0.99 -32.08
N ASP A 298 33.52 0.50 -31.33
CA ASP A 298 33.82 -0.93 -31.31
C ASP A 298 32.82 -1.70 -30.43
N ARG A 299 32.73 -3.01 -30.64
CA ARG A 299 31.86 -3.89 -29.86
C ARG A 299 32.21 -3.84 -28.37
N GLN A 300 33.48 -3.76 -28.03
CA GLN A 300 33.94 -3.66 -26.63
C GLN A 300 33.27 -2.47 -25.93
N TYR A 301 33.33 -1.28 -26.51
CA TYR A 301 32.74 -0.07 -25.96
C TYR A 301 31.23 -0.18 -25.82
N ILE A 302 30.54 -0.74 -26.81
CA ILE A 302 29.09 -0.96 -26.77
C ILE A 302 28.72 -1.88 -25.61
N ILE A 303 29.37 -3.03 -25.49
CA ILE A 303 29.09 -4.01 -24.42
C ILE A 303 29.44 -3.40 -23.06
N ASP A 304 30.59 -2.74 -22.92
CA ASP A 304 30.98 -2.09 -21.65
C ASP A 304 30.00 -1.01 -21.23
N THR A 305 29.48 -0.22 -22.18
CA THR A 305 28.45 0.80 -21.93
C THR A 305 27.17 0.16 -21.41
N LEU A 306 26.70 -0.92 -22.04
CA LEU A 306 25.52 -1.66 -21.57
C LEU A 306 25.75 -2.26 -20.17
N MET A 307 26.89 -2.90 -19.93
CA MET A 307 27.21 -3.52 -18.64
C MET A 307 27.40 -2.49 -17.52
N ASN A 308 27.98 -1.34 -17.82
CA ASN A 308 28.11 -0.23 -16.87
C ASN A 308 26.73 0.33 -16.52
N GLY A 309 25.87 0.56 -17.52
CA GLY A 309 24.47 0.93 -17.31
C GLY A 309 23.74 -0.06 -16.39
N LEU A 310 23.86 -1.37 -16.65
CA LEU A 310 23.29 -2.40 -15.76
C LEU A 310 23.87 -2.37 -14.34
N SER A 311 25.18 -2.12 -14.20
CA SER A 311 25.82 -2.01 -12.88
C SER A 311 25.24 -0.84 -12.06
N ARG A 312 24.85 0.25 -12.72
CA ARG A 312 24.15 1.38 -12.07
C ARG A 312 22.71 1.07 -11.67
N LEU A 313 22.10 0.06 -12.29
CA LEU A 313 20.72 -0.39 -12.03
C LEU A 313 20.64 -1.66 -11.17
N GLU A 314 21.78 -2.23 -10.77
CA GLU A 314 21.83 -3.50 -10.01
C GLU A 314 21.12 -3.39 -8.65
N TYR A 315 21.10 -2.20 -8.04
CA TYR A 315 20.34 -1.94 -6.81
C TYR A 315 18.82 -2.07 -6.99
N ARG A 316 18.32 -2.01 -8.23
CA ARG A 316 16.92 -2.26 -8.57
C ARG A 316 16.64 -3.75 -8.79
N GLY A 317 17.60 -4.56 -9.21
CA GLY A 317 17.38 -5.99 -9.41
C GLY A 317 18.67 -6.73 -9.73
N TYR A 318 18.87 -7.90 -9.12
CA TYR A 318 20.15 -8.60 -9.15
C TYR A 318 20.04 -10.13 -9.16
N ASP A 319 18.84 -10.69 -9.41
CA ASP A 319 18.68 -12.15 -9.53
C ASP A 319 19.28 -12.67 -10.84
N SER A 320 19.26 -11.85 -11.88
CA SER A 320 19.82 -12.19 -13.19
C SER A 320 20.01 -10.93 -14.05
N ALA A 321 20.86 -11.03 -15.07
CA ALA A 321 21.12 -9.95 -16.01
C ALA A 321 21.39 -10.49 -17.42
N GLY A 322 21.17 -9.64 -18.42
CA GLY A 322 21.52 -9.97 -19.81
C GLY A 322 21.42 -8.78 -20.76
N PHE A 323 21.95 -8.95 -21.96
CA PHE A 323 21.85 -7.96 -23.04
C PHE A 323 21.83 -8.64 -24.43
N ALA A 324 21.41 -7.89 -25.44
CA ALA A 324 21.44 -8.27 -26.85
C ALA A 324 22.06 -7.16 -27.71
N VAL A 325 23.00 -7.54 -28.58
CA VAL A 325 23.74 -6.67 -29.51
C VAL A 325 23.84 -7.33 -30.89
N ASP A 326 24.17 -6.57 -31.93
CA ASP A 326 24.38 -7.10 -33.28
C ASP A 326 25.64 -7.99 -33.39
N GLY A 327 25.50 -9.09 -34.14
CA GLY A 327 26.52 -10.10 -34.38
C GLY A 327 27.52 -9.76 -35.48
N ASP A 328 28.20 -10.79 -36.00
CA ASP A 328 29.23 -10.63 -37.02
C ASP A 328 28.62 -10.53 -38.42
N LYS A 329 27.53 -11.26 -38.66
CA LYS A 329 26.81 -11.26 -39.94
C LYS A 329 25.60 -10.32 -39.89
N LYS A 330 25.13 -9.92 -41.08
CA LYS A 330 23.85 -9.21 -41.23
C LYS A 330 22.72 -10.10 -40.69
N ASN A 331 21.84 -9.52 -39.88
CA ASN A 331 20.71 -10.19 -39.21
C ASN A 331 21.10 -11.22 -38.13
N GLU A 332 22.32 -11.16 -37.60
CA GLU A 332 22.75 -11.98 -36.47
C GLU A 332 22.68 -11.17 -35.17
N VAL A 333 22.23 -11.80 -34.06
CA VAL A 333 22.16 -11.18 -32.74
C VAL A 333 22.98 -12.01 -31.75
N PHE A 334 23.87 -11.35 -31.02
CA PHE A 334 24.55 -11.93 -29.87
C PHE A 334 23.82 -11.53 -28.60
N ALA A 335 23.36 -12.53 -27.85
CA ALA A 335 22.66 -12.33 -26.60
C ALA A 335 23.36 -13.11 -25.48
N PHE A 336 23.68 -12.39 -24.40
CA PHE A 336 24.34 -12.93 -23.22
C PHE A 336 23.41 -12.81 -22.04
N LYS A 337 23.20 -13.93 -21.33
CA LYS A 337 22.23 -14.03 -20.24
C LYS A 337 22.79 -14.89 -19.12
N GLU A 338 22.80 -14.36 -17.90
CA GLU A 338 23.36 -15.05 -16.74
C GLU A 338 22.53 -14.86 -15.48
N VAL A 339 22.54 -15.87 -14.60
CA VAL A 339 21.90 -15.82 -13.28
C VAL A 339 22.86 -15.26 -12.24
N GLY A 340 22.37 -14.29 -11.46
CA GLY A 340 23.11 -13.54 -10.45
C GLY A 340 23.48 -12.12 -10.90
N LYS A 341 24.42 -11.54 -10.15
CA LYS A 341 24.90 -10.15 -10.34
C LYS A 341 25.57 -9.93 -11.69
N VAL A 342 25.64 -8.66 -12.11
CA VAL A 342 26.22 -8.21 -13.39
C VAL A 342 27.70 -8.64 -13.54
N VAL A 343 28.42 -8.83 -12.44
CA VAL A 343 29.80 -9.36 -12.45
C VAL A 343 29.89 -10.73 -13.13
N LYS A 344 28.93 -11.64 -12.88
CA LYS A 344 28.90 -12.96 -13.54
C LYS A 344 28.64 -12.85 -15.03
N LEU A 345 27.83 -11.87 -15.44
CA LEU A 345 27.61 -11.58 -16.86
C LEU A 345 28.90 -11.08 -17.53
N ARG A 346 29.71 -10.26 -16.84
CA ARG A 346 31.04 -9.85 -17.34
C ARG A 346 31.98 -11.04 -17.52
N GLU A 347 32.01 -11.96 -16.56
CA GLU A 347 32.80 -13.20 -16.63
C GLU A 347 32.38 -14.08 -17.83
N LEU A 348 31.07 -14.24 -18.05
CA LEU A 348 30.52 -14.98 -19.19
C LEU A 348 30.97 -14.38 -20.53
N VAL A 349 30.90 -13.05 -20.67
CA VAL A 349 31.31 -12.35 -21.88
C VAL A 349 32.81 -12.52 -22.12
N ALA A 350 33.64 -12.36 -21.09
CA ALA A 350 35.08 -12.57 -21.19
C ALA A 350 35.45 -14.02 -21.61
N ALA A 351 34.66 -15.01 -21.18
CA ALA A 351 34.86 -16.41 -21.53
C ALA A 351 34.31 -16.81 -22.92
N SER A 352 33.51 -15.96 -23.56
CA SER A 352 32.76 -16.32 -24.78
C SER A 352 33.59 -16.33 -26.07
N GLY A 353 34.76 -15.69 -26.08
CA GLY A 353 35.65 -15.64 -27.25
C GLY A 353 35.12 -14.83 -28.44
N VAL A 354 34.12 -13.97 -28.24
CA VAL A 354 33.58 -13.09 -29.30
C VAL A 354 34.59 -12.02 -29.70
N ASP A 355 34.65 -11.69 -31.00
CA ASP A 355 35.50 -10.62 -31.51
C ASP A 355 35.04 -9.25 -30.99
N MET A 356 35.85 -8.64 -30.14
CA MET A 356 35.56 -7.34 -29.52
C MET A 356 36.00 -6.15 -30.39
N THR A 357 36.77 -6.40 -31.46
CA THR A 357 37.41 -5.34 -32.27
C THR A 357 36.55 -4.86 -33.44
N LYS A 358 35.46 -5.55 -33.76
CA LYS A 358 34.53 -5.15 -34.81
C LYS A 358 33.91 -3.79 -34.51
N THR A 359 33.98 -2.88 -35.49
CA THR A 359 33.43 -1.52 -35.41
C THR A 359 32.05 -1.42 -36.03
N PHE A 360 31.23 -0.51 -35.50
CA PHE A 360 29.89 -0.20 -35.96
C PHE A 360 29.71 1.32 -36.05
N ASP A 361 29.39 1.83 -37.25
CA ASP A 361 29.02 3.23 -37.44
C ASP A 361 27.66 3.56 -36.81
N SER A 362 26.76 2.58 -36.85
CA SER A 362 25.46 2.64 -36.19
C SER A 362 25.14 1.29 -35.56
N HIS A 363 24.63 1.29 -34.34
CA HIS A 363 24.29 0.08 -33.60
C HIS A 363 23.19 0.37 -32.57
N ALA A 364 22.40 -0.65 -32.26
CA ALA A 364 21.40 -0.61 -31.20
C ALA A 364 21.59 -1.80 -30.24
N GLY A 365 21.78 -1.51 -28.95
CA GLY A 365 21.90 -2.51 -27.90
C GLY A 365 20.82 -2.34 -26.83
N ILE A 366 20.29 -3.45 -26.33
CA ILE A 366 19.34 -3.47 -25.21
C ILE A 366 19.83 -4.41 -24.11
N ALA A 367 19.64 -4.02 -22.86
CA ALA A 367 20.14 -4.70 -21.68
C ALA A 367 19.13 -4.64 -20.53
N HIS A 368 19.20 -5.62 -19.64
CA HIS A 368 18.27 -5.75 -18.53
C HIS A 368 18.89 -6.38 -17.28
N THR A 369 18.52 -5.87 -16.11
CA THR A 369 18.66 -6.54 -14.82
C THR A 369 17.29 -6.94 -14.30
N ARG A 370 17.15 -8.20 -13.90
CA ARG A 370 15.87 -8.82 -13.56
C ARG A 370 15.81 -9.22 -12.09
N TRP A 371 14.68 -8.91 -11.46
CA TRP A 371 14.15 -9.56 -10.26
C TRP A 371 13.06 -10.53 -10.67
N ALA A 372 13.23 -11.81 -10.33
CA ALA A 372 12.40 -12.87 -10.89
C ALA A 372 11.01 -12.91 -10.22
N THR A 373 9.96 -12.84 -11.05
CA THR A 373 8.59 -12.62 -10.58
C THR A 373 7.60 -13.63 -11.15
N HIS A 374 7.82 -14.04 -12.39
CA HIS A 374 7.25 -15.24 -12.98
C HIS A 374 8.39 -16.16 -13.43
N GLY A 375 8.35 -17.42 -13.04
CA GLY A 375 9.42 -18.38 -13.31
C GLY A 375 10.67 -18.17 -12.45
N LYS A 376 11.28 -19.28 -12.04
CA LYS A 376 12.53 -19.27 -11.24
C LYS A 376 13.65 -18.48 -11.94
N PRO A 377 14.55 -17.82 -11.20
CA PRO A 377 15.79 -17.29 -11.76
C PRO A 377 16.54 -18.37 -12.54
N SER A 378 16.59 -18.23 -13.87
CA SER A 378 17.24 -19.18 -14.77
C SER A 378 17.70 -18.44 -16.02
N ARG A 379 18.76 -18.94 -16.69
CA ARG A 379 19.27 -18.32 -17.93
C ARG A 379 18.18 -18.17 -19.01
N LEU A 380 17.21 -19.08 -19.05
CA LEU A 380 16.07 -19.00 -19.98
C LEU A 380 15.17 -17.80 -19.64
N ASN A 381 14.82 -17.63 -18.36
CA ASN A 381 13.94 -16.57 -17.87
C ASN A 381 14.63 -15.19 -17.78
N CYS A 382 15.94 -15.11 -17.99
CA CYS A 382 16.65 -13.84 -18.13
C CYS A 382 16.17 -13.09 -19.38
N HIS A 383 16.04 -11.77 -19.25
CA HIS A 383 15.88 -10.88 -20.40
C HIS A 383 17.26 -10.65 -21.06
N PRO A 384 17.31 -10.28 -22.36
CA PRO A 384 16.19 -10.11 -23.29
C PRO A 384 15.48 -11.42 -23.70
N HIS A 385 14.20 -11.33 -24.06
CA HIS A 385 13.43 -12.43 -24.63
C HIS A 385 13.38 -12.33 -26.16
N ARG A 386 13.35 -13.49 -26.82
CA ARG A 386 13.38 -13.63 -28.29
C ARG A 386 12.06 -14.13 -28.87
N SER A 387 11.72 -13.66 -30.07
CA SER A 387 10.54 -14.15 -30.82
C SER A 387 10.69 -15.59 -31.30
N ASP A 388 11.91 -16.02 -31.64
CA ASP A 388 12.19 -17.29 -32.29
C ASP A 388 13.70 -17.62 -32.17
N PRO A 389 14.14 -18.84 -32.55
CA PRO A 389 15.54 -19.23 -32.44
C PRO A 389 16.55 -18.34 -33.20
N LYS A 390 16.11 -17.59 -34.22
CA LYS A 390 16.93 -16.65 -35.00
C LYS A 390 16.94 -15.23 -34.45
N TRP A 391 16.26 -14.96 -33.33
CA TRP A 391 16.22 -13.65 -32.68
C TRP A 391 15.68 -12.52 -33.56
N GLU A 392 14.63 -12.78 -34.36
CA GLU A 392 14.08 -11.75 -35.26
C GLU A 392 13.59 -10.50 -34.49
N PHE A 393 12.98 -10.69 -33.32
CA PHE A 393 12.62 -9.65 -32.37
C PHE A 393 13.17 -9.97 -30.98
N SER A 394 13.67 -8.93 -30.32
CA SER A 394 14.25 -8.97 -28.98
C SER A 394 13.60 -7.91 -28.09
N VAL A 395 13.19 -8.29 -26.88
CA VAL A 395 12.51 -7.38 -25.95
C VAL A 395 13.10 -7.44 -24.55
N VAL A 396 13.21 -6.27 -23.91
CA VAL A 396 13.41 -6.14 -22.46
C VAL A 396 12.21 -5.40 -21.87
N HIS A 397 11.80 -5.79 -20.66
CA HIS A 397 10.55 -5.37 -20.06
C HIS A 397 10.67 -5.21 -18.54
N ASN A 398 10.12 -4.12 -18.01
CA ASN A 398 9.89 -3.87 -16.60
C ASN A 398 8.38 -3.77 -16.39
N GLY A 399 7.85 -4.45 -15.37
CA GLY A 399 6.41 -4.44 -15.09
C GLY A 399 5.75 -5.80 -15.30
N ILE A 400 4.42 -5.84 -15.38
CA ILE A 400 3.60 -7.05 -15.50
C ILE A 400 2.64 -6.93 -16.69
N ILE A 401 2.67 -7.92 -17.58
CA ILE A 401 1.62 -8.08 -18.58
C ILE A 401 0.53 -8.95 -17.96
N THR A 402 -0.59 -8.32 -17.59
CA THR A 402 -1.69 -8.96 -16.85
C THR A 402 -2.48 -9.95 -17.70
N ASN A 403 -2.58 -9.72 -19.01
CA ASN A 403 -3.28 -10.59 -19.96
C ASN A 403 -2.35 -11.56 -20.72
N TYR A 404 -1.18 -11.90 -20.14
CA TYR A 404 -0.20 -12.75 -20.84
C TYR A 404 -0.69 -14.18 -21.08
N LYS A 405 -1.62 -14.69 -20.26
CA LYS A 405 -2.16 -16.05 -20.39
C LYS A 405 -3.04 -16.16 -21.63
N GLU A 406 -3.88 -15.15 -21.87
CA GLU A 406 -4.74 -15.03 -23.05
C GLU A 406 -3.88 -14.88 -24.31
N LEU A 407 -2.86 -14.01 -24.27
CA LEU A 407 -1.92 -13.83 -25.38
C LEU A 407 -1.13 -15.11 -25.67
N LYS A 408 -0.66 -15.80 -24.64
CA LYS A 408 0.07 -17.07 -24.77
C LYS A 408 -0.80 -18.14 -25.43
N ALA A 409 -2.03 -18.33 -24.95
CA ALA A 409 -2.97 -19.29 -25.53
C ALA A 409 -3.28 -18.98 -27.01
N LEU A 410 -3.46 -17.71 -27.36
CA LEU A 410 -3.69 -17.27 -28.74
C LEU A 410 -2.48 -17.60 -29.64
N LEU A 411 -1.27 -17.28 -29.19
CA LEU A 411 -0.04 -17.48 -29.96
C LEU A 411 0.32 -18.96 -30.10
N GLU A 412 0.11 -19.76 -29.04
CA GLU A 412 0.23 -21.22 -29.10
C GLU A 412 -0.75 -21.82 -30.12
N GLY A 413 -2.00 -21.33 -30.14
CA GLY A 413 -3.00 -21.69 -31.15
C GLY A 413 -2.62 -21.31 -32.59
N LYS A 414 -1.69 -20.37 -32.76
CA LYS A 414 -1.11 -19.96 -34.06
C LYS A 414 0.21 -20.68 -34.39
N GLY A 415 0.65 -21.63 -33.55
CA GLY A 415 1.83 -22.46 -33.79
C GLY A 415 3.14 -21.92 -33.21
N PHE A 416 3.10 -20.84 -32.40
CA PHE A 416 4.29 -20.36 -31.70
C PHE A 416 4.61 -21.25 -30.51
N GLN A 417 5.89 -21.57 -30.32
CA GLN A 417 6.40 -22.30 -29.16
C GLN A 417 6.99 -21.34 -28.14
N PHE A 418 6.59 -21.47 -26.88
CA PHE A 418 7.14 -20.71 -25.76
C PHE A 418 8.28 -21.50 -25.09
N GLU A 419 9.34 -20.78 -24.75
CA GLU A 419 10.55 -21.35 -24.13
C GLU A 419 10.67 -20.97 -22.64
N THR A 420 9.89 -19.99 -22.17
CA THR A 420 10.02 -19.42 -20.83
C THR A 420 8.70 -19.38 -20.08
N ASP A 421 8.81 -19.26 -18.75
CA ASP A 421 7.66 -19.11 -17.84
C ASP A 421 7.32 -17.63 -17.60
N THR A 422 7.87 -16.73 -18.42
CA THR A 422 7.76 -15.28 -18.22
C THR A 422 6.61 -14.70 -19.02
N ASP A 423 5.97 -13.68 -18.46
CA ASP A 423 5.00 -12.84 -19.14
C ASP A 423 5.62 -12.11 -20.33
N THR A 424 6.88 -11.70 -20.23
CA THR A 424 7.58 -10.94 -21.28
C THR A 424 7.70 -11.66 -22.63
N GLU A 425 7.82 -12.99 -22.68
CA GLU A 425 8.03 -13.72 -23.94
C GLU A 425 6.86 -13.49 -24.92
N CYS A 426 5.63 -13.31 -24.41
CA CYS A 426 4.47 -13.06 -25.26
C CYS A 426 4.61 -11.79 -26.09
N ILE A 427 5.33 -10.76 -25.61
CA ILE A 427 5.56 -9.50 -26.33
C ILE A 427 6.40 -9.75 -27.58
N ALA A 428 7.49 -10.52 -27.44
CA ALA A 428 8.36 -10.84 -28.57
C ALA A 428 7.66 -11.73 -29.61
N LYS A 429 6.91 -12.74 -29.15
CA LYS A 429 6.12 -13.61 -30.04
C LYS A 429 5.01 -12.83 -30.76
N LEU A 430 4.33 -11.90 -30.06
CA LEU A 430 3.27 -11.07 -30.64
C LEU A 430 3.81 -10.13 -31.72
N ALA A 431 4.97 -9.50 -31.48
CA ALA A 431 5.64 -8.67 -32.49
C ALA A 431 5.94 -9.47 -33.76
N LYS A 432 6.44 -10.71 -33.61
CA LYS A 432 6.67 -11.59 -34.75
C LYS A 432 5.39 -12.01 -35.45
N PHE A 433 4.34 -12.39 -34.73
CA PHE A 433 3.05 -12.76 -35.31
C PHE A 433 2.46 -11.63 -36.18
N LEU A 434 2.52 -10.39 -35.71
CA LEU A 434 2.04 -9.23 -36.44
C LEU A 434 2.88 -8.92 -37.69
N TYR A 435 4.21 -9.06 -37.59
CA TYR A 435 5.13 -8.92 -38.71
C TYR A 435 4.92 -10.01 -39.77
N ASP A 436 4.82 -11.27 -39.38
CA ASP A 436 4.56 -12.39 -40.29
C ASP A 436 3.21 -12.24 -41.01
N SER A 437 2.25 -11.57 -40.37
CA SER A 437 0.95 -11.25 -40.97
C SER A 437 1.00 -10.06 -41.94
N HIS A 438 1.97 -9.15 -41.78
CA HIS A 438 2.14 -7.93 -42.59
C HIS A 438 3.64 -7.61 -42.80
N PRO A 439 4.31 -8.25 -43.78
CA PRO A 439 5.77 -8.16 -43.93
C PRO A 439 6.34 -6.76 -44.22
N ASP A 440 5.51 -5.86 -44.77
CA ASP A 440 5.89 -4.48 -45.16
C ASP A 440 5.46 -3.42 -44.12
N ILE A 441 5.06 -3.84 -42.92
CA ILE A 441 4.69 -2.92 -41.84
C ILE A 441 5.92 -2.10 -41.38
N ASP A 442 5.73 -0.83 -41.02
CA ASP A 442 6.77 -0.03 -40.39
C ASP A 442 6.91 -0.37 -38.89
N PHE A 443 8.09 -0.15 -38.33
CA PHE A 443 8.37 -0.56 -36.95
C PHE A 443 7.46 0.15 -35.94
N THR A 444 7.12 1.41 -36.20
CA THR A 444 6.23 2.22 -35.36
C THR A 444 4.81 1.66 -35.35
N THR A 445 4.24 1.35 -36.51
CA THR A 445 2.88 0.75 -36.59
C THR A 445 2.86 -0.65 -35.99
N LEU A 446 3.90 -1.44 -36.20
CA LEU A 446 4.04 -2.76 -35.56
C LEU A 446 4.01 -2.61 -34.03
N ALA A 447 4.83 -1.71 -33.48
CA ALA A 447 4.89 -1.48 -32.04
C ALA A 447 3.57 -0.94 -31.49
N LYS A 448 2.91 -0.01 -32.19
CA LYS A 448 1.57 0.48 -31.84
C LYS A 448 0.55 -0.66 -31.75
N ALA A 449 0.57 -1.58 -32.71
CA ALA A 449 -0.31 -2.75 -32.71
C ALA A 449 0.00 -3.71 -31.55
N VAL A 450 1.28 -3.97 -31.26
CA VAL A 450 1.69 -4.78 -30.10
C VAL A 450 1.17 -4.14 -28.80
N ILE A 451 1.49 -2.86 -28.58
CA ILE A 451 1.18 -2.14 -27.33
C ILE A 451 -0.32 -2.06 -27.07
N LYS A 452 -1.14 -1.96 -28.13
CA LYS A 452 -2.60 -1.94 -28.02
C LYS A 452 -3.18 -3.23 -27.42
N GLU A 453 -2.54 -4.38 -27.66
CA GLU A 453 -2.98 -5.68 -27.15
C GLU A 453 -2.46 -5.98 -25.74
N LEU A 454 -1.48 -5.21 -25.23
CA LEU A 454 -0.90 -5.41 -23.90
C LEU A 454 -1.78 -4.76 -22.82
N GLN A 455 -2.06 -5.49 -21.75
CA GLN A 455 -2.71 -4.98 -20.54
C GLN A 455 -1.78 -5.07 -19.33
N GLY A 456 -1.82 -4.07 -18.47
CA GLY A 456 -1.02 -4.00 -17.25
C GLY A 456 -0.12 -2.78 -17.22
N ALA A 457 0.92 -2.83 -16.38
CA ALA A 457 1.93 -1.79 -16.28
C ALA A 457 3.24 -2.32 -16.87
N PHE A 458 3.81 -1.61 -17.83
CA PHE A 458 5.04 -2.00 -18.51
C PHE A 458 5.89 -0.81 -18.91
N GLY A 459 7.20 -1.01 -18.93
CA GLY A 459 8.19 -0.20 -19.64
C GLY A 459 9.03 -1.17 -20.46
N LEU A 460 9.18 -0.95 -21.75
CA LEU A 460 9.83 -1.92 -22.63
C LEU A 460 10.70 -1.26 -23.68
N LEU A 461 11.74 -1.98 -24.10
CA LEU A 461 12.50 -1.69 -25.33
C LEU A 461 12.37 -2.88 -26.27
N LEU A 462 12.05 -2.60 -27.53
CA LEU A 462 11.91 -3.57 -28.60
C LEU A 462 12.98 -3.29 -29.67
N LYS A 463 13.72 -4.33 -30.05
CA LYS A 463 14.72 -4.35 -31.12
C LYS A 463 14.39 -5.46 -32.12
N SER A 464 14.70 -5.26 -33.40
CA SER A 464 14.53 -6.28 -34.43
C SER A 464 15.71 -6.31 -35.41
N VAL A 465 15.92 -7.46 -36.06
CA VAL A 465 16.83 -7.59 -37.21
C VAL A 465 16.23 -7.04 -38.51
N HIS A 466 14.90 -6.93 -38.58
CA HIS A 466 14.17 -6.40 -39.75
C HIS A 466 14.24 -4.88 -39.82
N TYR A 467 14.41 -4.22 -38.66
CA TYR A 467 14.57 -2.77 -38.50
C TYR A 467 15.95 -2.48 -37.87
N PRO A 468 17.05 -2.62 -38.62
CA PRO A 468 18.40 -2.47 -38.07
C PRO A 468 18.65 -1.03 -37.60
N HIS A 469 19.40 -0.88 -36.50
CA HIS A 469 19.72 0.41 -35.88
C HIS A 469 18.54 1.17 -35.26
N GLU A 470 17.35 0.56 -35.23
CA GLU A 470 16.15 1.16 -34.63
C GLU A 470 15.81 0.53 -33.28
N VAL A 471 15.26 1.35 -32.38
CA VAL A 471 14.69 0.90 -31.11
C VAL A 471 13.37 1.59 -30.88
N VAL A 472 12.36 0.81 -30.50
CA VAL A 472 11.11 1.34 -29.98
C VAL A 472 11.08 1.19 -28.47
N ALA A 473 10.76 2.28 -27.79
CA ALA A 473 10.59 2.37 -26.36
C ALA A 473 9.16 2.76 -26.05
N ALA A 474 8.51 2.01 -25.16
CA ALA A 474 7.14 2.30 -24.76
C ALA A 474 6.98 2.16 -23.26
N ARG A 475 6.12 3.00 -22.68
CA ARG A 475 5.78 2.91 -21.26
C ARG A 475 4.30 3.10 -20.98
N LYS A 476 3.87 2.44 -19.92
CA LYS A 476 2.56 2.57 -19.27
C LYS A 476 2.73 2.14 -17.81
N GLY A 477 2.83 3.08 -16.88
CA GLY A 477 2.97 2.80 -15.45
C GLY A 477 4.37 2.38 -14.97
N SER A 478 5.34 2.10 -15.84
CA SER A 478 6.75 1.92 -15.45
C SER A 478 7.61 3.08 -15.98
N PRO A 479 8.52 3.67 -15.17
CA PRO A 479 9.39 4.74 -15.62
C PRO A 479 10.29 4.34 -16.80
N LEU A 480 10.44 5.27 -17.75
CA LEU A 480 11.38 5.18 -18.85
C LEU A 480 11.84 6.59 -19.25
N VAL A 481 13.15 6.77 -19.37
CA VAL A 481 13.81 8.05 -19.65
C VAL A 481 14.80 7.88 -20.80
N VAL A 482 14.85 8.89 -21.68
CA VAL A 482 15.75 8.94 -22.84
C VAL A 482 16.78 10.04 -22.62
N GLY A 483 18.04 9.66 -22.43
CA GLY A 483 19.20 10.52 -22.46
C GLY A 483 19.67 10.76 -23.90
N VAL A 484 20.02 12.00 -24.21
CA VAL A 484 20.49 12.37 -25.55
C VAL A 484 21.84 13.06 -25.48
N LYS A 485 22.74 12.68 -26.40
CA LYS A 485 24.06 13.27 -26.56
C LYS A 485 24.34 13.50 -28.05
N THR A 486 24.46 14.76 -28.43
CA THR A 486 24.72 15.18 -29.82
C THR A 486 26.04 15.95 -29.89
N ALA A 487 26.75 15.82 -31.01
CA ALA A 487 28.01 16.54 -31.22
C ALA A 487 27.81 18.07 -31.39
N LYS A 488 26.66 18.48 -31.95
CA LYS A 488 26.25 19.89 -32.04
C LYS A 488 25.13 20.20 -31.04
N LYS A 489 24.99 21.48 -30.70
CA LYS A 489 23.93 21.96 -29.81
C LYS A 489 22.56 21.74 -30.47
N MET A 490 21.62 21.16 -29.73
CA MET A 490 20.23 20.99 -30.18
C MET A 490 19.57 22.36 -30.40
N LYS A 491 18.70 22.45 -31.41
CA LYS A 491 18.01 23.72 -31.77
C LYS A 491 16.85 24.05 -30.83
N VAL A 492 16.16 23.02 -30.36
CA VAL A 492 15.01 23.12 -29.46
C VAL A 492 15.17 22.12 -28.33
N ASP A 493 14.71 22.50 -27.14
CA ASP A 493 14.76 21.66 -25.93
C ASP A 493 13.44 20.91 -25.70
N PHE A 494 12.72 20.53 -26.78
CA PHE A 494 11.49 19.75 -26.70
C PHE A 494 11.28 18.90 -27.95
N VAL A 495 10.47 17.84 -27.81
CA VAL A 495 10.04 16.94 -28.88
C VAL A 495 8.51 16.97 -28.97
N ASP A 496 7.98 17.09 -30.19
CA ASP A 496 6.53 17.09 -30.44
C ASP A 496 5.96 15.67 -30.36
N VAL A 497 4.73 15.55 -29.85
CA VAL A 497 4.00 14.27 -29.74
C VAL A 497 3.07 14.12 -30.95
N GLU A 498 3.21 13.01 -31.66
CA GLU A 498 2.39 12.67 -32.82
C GLU A 498 1.20 11.77 -32.45
N TYR A 499 0.04 12.05 -33.04
CA TYR A 499 -1.18 11.26 -32.85
C TYR A 499 -1.54 10.54 -34.15
N SER A 500 -1.94 9.26 -34.05
CA SER A 500 -2.51 8.56 -35.20
C SER A 500 -3.89 9.10 -35.54
N GLU A 501 -4.07 9.72 -36.71
CA GLU A 501 -5.41 10.07 -37.22
C GLU A 501 -6.19 8.80 -37.60
N SER A 502 -7.48 8.79 -37.30
CA SER A 502 -8.44 7.80 -37.80
C SER A 502 -8.76 8.14 -39.28
N GLY A 503 -7.84 7.82 -40.19
CA GLY A 503 -8.01 8.02 -41.63
C GLY A 503 -6.93 7.26 -42.39
N GLY A 504 -7.34 6.45 -43.38
CA GLY A 504 -6.55 5.40 -44.01
C GLY A 504 -5.16 5.79 -44.55
N ALA A 505 -4.26 4.80 -44.52
CA ALA A 505 -2.96 4.86 -45.15
C ALA A 505 -3.07 5.22 -46.64
N LEU A 506 -2.35 6.24 -47.08
CA LEU A 506 -2.04 6.42 -48.49
C LEU A 506 -0.76 5.65 -48.79
N SER A 507 -0.84 4.70 -49.73
CA SER A 507 0.28 3.88 -50.18
C SER A 507 1.40 4.76 -50.79
N ALA A 508 2.65 4.44 -50.46
CA ALA A 508 3.85 5.11 -50.98
C ALA A 508 3.95 5.14 -52.52
N GLU A 509 3.19 4.31 -53.24
CA GLU A 509 3.17 4.30 -54.72
C GLU A 509 2.37 5.47 -55.35
N GLN A 510 1.39 6.04 -54.64
CA GLN A 510 0.60 7.17 -55.19
C GLN A 510 1.30 8.54 -55.04
N ALA A 511 2.37 8.62 -54.24
CA ALA A 511 3.16 9.84 -54.08
C ALA A 511 4.10 10.11 -55.28
N ASN A 512 4.50 9.07 -56.03
CA ASN A 512 5.44 9.23 -57.14
C ASN A 512 4.78 9.65 -58.47
N HIS A 513 3.47 9.51 -58.63
CA HIS A 513 2.78 9.90 -59.86
C HIS A 513 2.49 11.40 -59.97
N ASN A 514 2.44 12.12 -58.85
CA ASN A 514 2.07 13.55 -58.84
C ASN A 514 3.24 14.53 -59.02
N VAL A 515 4.47 14.04 -59.13
CA VAL A 515 5.65 14.88 -59.43
C VAL A 515 5.90 15.01 -60.95
N ALA A 516 5.30 14.15 -61.79
CA ALA A 516 5.63 14.09 -63.22
C ALA A 516 4.65 14.79 -64.19
N VAL A 517 3.46 15.25 -63.79
CA VAL A 517 2.40 15.67 -64.75
C VAL A 517 2.14 17.19 -64.83
N LYS A 518 3.07 18.06 -64.39
CA LYS A 518 2.88 19.52 -64.50
C LYS A 518 4.01 20.28 -65.20
N LYS A 519 4.53 19.72 -66.30
CA LYS A 519 5.39 20.46 -67.25
C LYS A 519 4.89 20.55 -68.68
N SER A 520 3.67 20.11 -69.00
CA SER A 520 3.15 20.15 -70.37
C SER A 520 1.65 20.41 -70.43
N ALA A 521 1.23 21.66 -70.23
CA ALA A 521 -0.01 22.20 -70.81
C ALA A 521 -0.17 23.68 -70.38
N ALA A 522 0.52 24.58 -71.07
CA ALA A 522 0.14 26.00 -71.09
C ALA A 522 -0.46 26.29 -72.47
N GLY A 523 -1.76 26.56 -72.51
CA GLY A 523 -2.46 26.89 -73.75
C GLY A 523 -3.89 27.38 -73.52
N LEU A 524 -4.05 28.69 -73.70
CA LEU A 524 -5.23 29.41 -74.23
C LEU A 524 -6.45 29.73 -73.33
N LEU A 525 -6.63 31.06 -73.20
CA LEU A 525 -7.87 31.86 -73.18
C LEU A 525 -8.59 32.10 -71.83
N ALA A 526 -8.73 33.40 -71.53
CA ALA A 526 -9.29 34.06 -70.34
C ALA A 526 -10.85 34.11 -70.34
N PRO A 527 -11.55 34.86 -69.45
CA PRO A 527 -11.22 35.40 -68.12
C PRO A 527 -12.32 35.12 -67.05
N GLY A 528 -11.98 35.30 -65.77
CA GLY A 528 -12.98 35.69 -64.75
C GLY A 528 -13.10 34.80 -63.51
N SER A 529 -12.22 35.01 -62.54
CA SER A 529 -12.57 35.18 -61.11
C SER A 529 -11.27 35.33 -60.33
N GLY A 530 -11.02 36.54 -59.81
CA GLY A 530 -9.95 36.75 -58.85
C GLY A 530 -10.29 36.04 -57.54
N LEU A 531 -9.53 34.99 -57.22
CA LEU A 531 -9.39 34.46 -55.88
C LEU A 531 -7.92 34.03 -55.73
N LEU A 532 -7.21 34.78 -54.90
CA LEU A 532 -5.95 34.36 -54.30
C LEU A 532 -6.20 32.98 -53.65
N ALA A 533 -5.71 31.92 -54.30
CA ALA A 533 -5.69 30.60 -53.70
C ALA A 533 -4.80 30.66 -52.45
N PRO A 534 -5.26 30.19 -51.27
CA PRO A 534 -4.44 30.15 -50.07
C PRO A 534 -3.23 29.23 -50.30
N PRO A 535 -2.10 29.45 -49.60
CA PRO A 535 -1.00 28.52 -49.64
C PRO A 535 -1.49 27.13 -49.20
N ASP A 536 -1.15 26.14 -50.00
CA ASP A 536 -1.55 24.74 -49.85
C ASP A 536 -1.12 24.21 -48.48
N LYS A 537 -2.08 24.02 -47.57
CA LYS A 537 -1.84 23.56 -46.19
C LYS A 537 -1.33 22.11 -46.14
N SER A 538 -1.32 21.39 -47.26
CA SER A 538 -0.78 20.02 -47.36
C SER A 538 0.75 19.96 -47.25
N LEU A 539 1.46 21.09 -47.42
CA LEU A 539 2.92 21.16 -47.27
C LEU A 539 3.40 21.46 -45.85
N LEU A 540 2.50 21.63 -44.87
CA LEU A 540 2.82 21.99 -43.49
C LEU A 540 2.83 20.80 -42.49
N HIS A 541 2.51 19.58 -42.93
CA HIS A 541 2.56 18.38 -42.07
C HIS A 541 3.86 17.59 -42.24
N ARG A 542 5.00 18.25 -42.00
CA ARG A 542 6.24 17.55 -41.62
C ARG A 542 6.50 17.79 -40.14
N SER A 543 5.93 16.93 -39.29
CA SER A 543 6.30 16.80 -37.86
C SER A 543 7.66 16.11 -37.72
N GLN A 544 8.68 16.60 -38.43
CA GLN A 544 10.04 16.14 -38.18
C GLN A 544 10.50 16.72 -36.83
N SER A 545 11.04 15.89 -35.94
CA SER A 545 11.60 16.32 -34.67
C SER A 545 12.73 17.34 -34.90
N ARG A 546 12.38 18.64 -34.87
CA ARG A 546 13.28 19.76 -35.18
C ARG A 546 14.51 19.81 -34.26
N ALA A 547 14.48 19.08 -33.15
CA ALA A 547 15.55 18.98 -32.17
C ALA A 547 16.86 18.39 -32.74
N PHE A 548 16.78 17.45 -33.70
CA PHE A 548 17.91 16.61 -34.12
C PHE A 548 18.39 16.84 -35.57
N LEU A 549 17.87 17.87 -36.26
CA LEU A 549 18.24 18.22 -37.64
C LEU A 549 19.36 19.29 -37.70
N SER A 550 20.29 19.14 -38.65
CA SER A 550 21.25 20.21 -39.02
C SER A 550 20.60 21.37 -39.79
N ASP A 551 21.32 22.47 -39.98
CA ASP A 551 20.87 23.62 -40.79
C ASP A 551 20.57 23.24 -42.25
N ASP A 552 21.17 22.15 -42.73
CA ASP A 552 21.00 21.62 -44.09
C ASP A 552 19.97 20.46 -44.19
N GLY A 553 19.28 20.12 -43.08
CA GLY A 553 18.27 19.06 -43.05
C GLY A 553 18.83 17.62 -43.04
N MET A 554 20.14 17.45 -42.91
CA MET A 554 20.79 16.12 -42.79
C MET A 554 20.78 15.63 -41.32
N PRO A 555 20.60 14.31 -41.08
CA PRO A 555 20.74 13.69 -39.77
C PRO A 555 22.13 13.93 -39.16
N GLN A 556 22.19 14.20 -37.86
CA GLN A 556 23.47 14.45 -37.17
C GLN A 556 23.94 13.21 -36.41
N PRO A 557 25.27 13.05 -36.22
CA PRO A 557 25.81 12.06 -35.29
C PRO A 557 25.24 12.25 -33.88
N ALA A 558 24.61 11.19 -33.37
CA ALA A 558 23.88 11.21 -32.11
C ALA A 558 24.04 9.90 -31.36
N GLU A 559 24.08 9.99 -30.03
CA GLU A 559 24.03 8.87 -29.11
C GLU A 559 22.77 9.00 -28.25
N PHE A 560 21.96 7.94 -28.19
CA PHE A 560 20.78 7.84 -27.36
C PHE A 560 20.98 6.78 -26.29
N PHE A 561 20.56 7.10 -25.08
CA PHE A 561 20.66 6.23 -23.92
C PHE A 561 19.27 6.08 -23.31
N LEU A 562 18.71 4.88 -23.30
CA LEU A 562 17.40 4.64 -22.68
C LEU A 562 17.61 3.95 -21.35
N SER A 563 16.89 4.39 -20.34
CA SER A 563 16.98 3.77 -19.02
C SER A 563 15.66 3.83 -18.28
N SER A 564 15.41 2.86 -17.41
CA SER A 564 14.33 2.96 -16.42
C SER A 564 14.68 3.90 -15.26
N ASP A 565 15.94 4.33 -15.13
CA ASP A 565 16.42 5.26 -14.12
C ASP A 565 17.48 6.23 -14.68
N ALA A 566 17.38 7.50 -14.33
CA ALA A 566 18.34 8.52 -14.69
C ALA A 566 19.76 8.25 -14.19
N SER A 567 19.95 7.48 -13.11
CA SER A 567 21.28 7.17 -12.55
C SER A 567 22.22 6.50 -13.55
N ALA A 568 21.68 5.70 -14.48
CA ALA A 568 22.46 5.04 -15.52
C ALA A 568 22.83 5.98 -16.70
N LEU A 569 22.19 7.15 -16.79
CA LEU A 569 22.40 8.11 -17.88
C LEU A 569 23.44 9.17 -17.55
N VAL A 570 23.57 9.52 -16.27
CA VAL A 570 24.32 10.71 -15.78
C VAL A 570 25.82 10.67 -16.12
N GLU A 571 26.42 9.49 -16.27
CA GLU A 571 27.82 9.37 -16.70
C GLU A 571 28.02 9.68 -18.20
N HIS A 572 26.94 9.64 -19.00
CA HIS A 572 26.98 9.88 -20.44
C HIS A 572 26.40 11.24 -20.84
N THR A 573 25.26 11.63 -20.24
CA THR A 573 24.59 12.90 -20.54
C THR A 573 23.72 13.37 -19.37
N LYS A 574 23.64 14.70 -19.21
CA LYS A 574 22.69 15.35 -18.28
C LYS A 574 21.38 15.75 -18.96
N LYS A 575 21.31 15.67 -20.29
CA LYS A 575 20.12 16.05 -21.08
C LYS A 575 19.22 14.83 -21.23
N VAL A 576 18.04 14.88 -20.63
CA VAL A 576 17.09 13.77 -20.63
C VAL A 576 15.68 14.20 -20.96
N LEU A 577 14.91 13.27 -21.52
CA LEU A 577 13.50 13.38 -21.78
C LEU A 577 12.79 12.26 -21.04
N TYR A 578 11.89 12.60 -20.13
CA TYR A 578 11.03 11.63 -19.46
C TYR A 578 9.83 11.32 -20.35
N LEU A 579 9.63 10.04 -20.65
CA LEU A 579 8.44 9.59 -21.34
C LEU A 579 7.25 9.64 -20.36
N GLU A 580 6.04 9.88 -20.86
CA GLU A 580 4.79 9.75 -20.11
C GLU A 580 4.09 8.43 -20.44
N ASP A 581 3.04 8.08 -19.68
CA ASP A 581 2.24 6.90 -19.97
C ASP A 581 1.61 6.99 -21.37
N ASP A 582 1.55 5.83 -22.05
CA ASP A 582 1.12 5.65 -23.45
C ASP A 582 2.01 6.33 -24.50
N ASP A 583 3.16 6.88 -24.11
CA ASP A 583 4.17 7.34 -25.07
C ASP A 583 4.90 6.14 -25.72
N ILE A 584 5.03 6.23 -27.04
CA ILE A 584 5.79 5.31 -27.88
C ILE A 584 6.90 6.12 -28.54
N ALA A 585 8.11 6.05 -27.97
CA ALA A 585 9.29 6.67 -28.52
C ALA A 585 9.94 5.75 -29.56
N HIS A 586 10.14 6.26 -30.77
CA HIS A 586 10.81 5.57 -31.86
C HIS A 586 12.11 6.30 -32.18
N ILE A 587 13.23 5.60 -32.08
CA ILE A 587 14.55 6.09 -32.45
C ILE A 587 14.93 5.44 -33.77
N HIS A 588 15.01 6.26 -34.83
CA HIS A 588 15.40 5.85 -36.18
C HIS A 588 16.20 6.96 -36.86
N GLU A 589 17.17 6.61 -37.70
CA GLU A 589 18.00 7.55 -38.47
C GLU A 589 18.60 8.73 -37.64
N GLY A 590 18.94 8.48 -36.38
CA GLY A 590 19.47 9.52 -35.48
C GLY A 590 18.44 10.53 -34.96
N GLN A 591 17.15 10.27 -35.16
CA GLN A 591 16.03 11.09 -34.69
C GLN A 591 15.25 10.38 -33.59
N LEU A 592 14.65 11.16 -32.69
CA LEU A 592 13.72 10.68 -31.67
C LEU A 592 12.34 11.28 -31.96
N ASN A 593 11.38 10.40 -32.27
CA ASN A 593 9.97 10.74 -32.48
C ASN A 593 9.12 10.11 -31.37
N ILE A 594 8.10 10.83 -30.90
CA ILE A 594 7.20 10.35 -29.85
C ILE A 594 5.80 10.26 -30.42
N HIS A 595 5.19 9.10 -30.34
CA HIS A 595 3.84 8.85 -30.82
C HIS A 595 2.91 8.44 -29.67
N ARG A 596 1.61 8.74 -29.80
CA ARG A 596 0.57 8.29 -28.88
C ARG A 596 -0.66 7.79 -29.67
N LEU A 597 -1.37 6.80 -29.11
CA LEU A 597 -2.53 6.17 -29.74
C LEU A 597 -3.82 7.02 -29.62
N SER A 598 -4.03 7.68 -28.49
CA SER A 598 -5.19 8.53 -28.19
C SER A 598 -4.78 9.94 -27.81
N LYS A 599 -5.65 10.91 -28.07
CA LYS A 599 -5.53 12.27 -27.56
C LYS A 599 -6.51 12.43 -26.39
N ASP A 600 -5.99 12.34 -25.18
CA ASP A 600 -6.79 12.54 -23.97
C ASP A 600 -6.72 14.02 -23.54
N ASP A 601 -7.84 14.54 -23.05
CA ASP A 601 -7.98 15.94 -22.60
C ASP A 601 -7.03 16.22 -21.43
N GLY A 602 -6.09 17.16 -21.62
CA GLY A 602 -5.14 17.61 -20.60
C GLY A 602 -3.69 17.17 -20.80
N THR A 603 -3.39 16.35 -21.82
CA THR A 603 -2.01 15.89 -22.07
C THR A 603 -1.21 16.88 -22.92
N SER A 604 0.07 17.11 -22.56
CA SER A 604 0.95 18.03 -23.29
C SER A 604 1.28 17.46 -24.68
N ASN A 605 1.17 18.29 -25.72
CA ASN A 605 1.58 17.95 -27.08
C ASN A 605 3.11 17.95 -27.27
N VAL A 606 3.88 18.29 -26.23
CA VAL A 606 5.34 18.35 -26.25
C VAL A 606 5.95 17.68 -25.03
N ARG A 607 7.12 17.05 -25.20
CA ARG A 607 7.98 16.53 -24.13
C ARG A 607 9.24 17.38 -24.04
N ALA A 608 9.47 17.97 -22.87
CA ALA A 608 10.64 18.82 -22.65
C ALA A 608 11.90 17.99 -22.38
N ILE A 609 13.02 18.41 -22.96
CA ILE A 609 14.36 17.92 -22.65
C ILE A 609 14.88 18.72 -21.46
N GLN A 610 14.98 18.07 -20.32
CA GLN A 610 15.40 18.65 -19.06
C GLN A 610 16.88 18.39 -18.81
N THR A 611 17.50 19.23 -17.97
CA THR A 611 18.87 19.01 -17.51
C THR A 611 18.82 18.46 -16.11
N ILE A 612 19.32 17.25 -15.90
CA ILE A 612 19.40 16.65 -14.58
C ILE A 612 20.51 17.33 -13.76
N GLU A 613 20.19 17.70 -12.52
CA GLU A 613 21.14 18.29 -11.57
C GLU A 613 22.04 17.26 -10.87
N LEU A 614 21.78 15.96 -11.05
CA LEU A 614 22.56 14.86 -10.48
C LEU A 614 24.04 14.93 -10.85
N GLU A 615 24.89 14.68 -9.86
CA GLU A 615 26.32 14.51 -10.07
C GLU A 615 26.75 13.05 -9.91
N LEU A 616 27.71 12.62 -10.73
CA LEU A 616 28.21 11.24 -10.71
C LEU A 616 28.74 10.82 -9.33
N GLN A 617 29.31 11.76 -8.57
CA GLN A 617 29.84 11.49 -7.22
C GLN A 617 28.75 11.08 -6.23
N GLU A 618 27.51 11.54 -6.42
CA GLU A 618 26.40 11.23 -5.52
C GLU A 618 25.96 9.76 -5.61
N ILE A 619 26.18 9.13 -6.77
CA ILE A 619 25.86 7.73 -7.05
C ILE A 619 27.07 6.78 -6.92
N MET A 620 28.20 7.26 -6.41
CA MET A 620 29.40 6.45 -6.14
C MET A 620 29.58 6.23 -4.63
N LYS A 621 30.21 5.12 -4.24
CA LYS A 621 30.50 4.83 -2.82
C LYS A 621 31.57 5.75 -2.21
N GLY A 622 32.46 6.29 -3.04
CA GLY A 622 33.57 7.14 -2.58
C GLY A 622 34.50 6.36 -1.64
N LYS A 623 34.69 6.89 -0.42
CA LYS A 623 35.57 6.30 0.62
C LYS A 623 34.91 5.23 1.49
N PHE A 624 33.64 4.90 1.24
CA PHE A 624 32.87 3.96 2.05
C PHE A 624 32.78 2.59 1.38
N ASP A 625 32.66 1.53 2.17
CA ASP A 625 32.56 0.15 1.67
C ASP A 625 31.17 -0.13 1.06
N HIS A 626 30.15 0.54 1.60
CA HIS A 626 28.75 0.33 1.27
C HIS A 626 28.02 1.65 1.03
N PHE A 627 27.00 1.62 0.15
CA PHE A 627 26.13 2.78 -0.07
C PHE A 627 25.35 3.14 1.19
N MET A 628 24.81 2.15 1.90
CA MET A 628 24.09 2.41 3.16
C MET A 628 24.99 3.14 4.17
N GLN A 629 26.27 2.78 4.27
CA GLN A 629 27.23 3.47 5.14
C GLN A 629 27.44 4.91 4.68
N LYS A 630 27.72 5.13 3.39
CA LYS A 630 27.84 6.48 2.81
C LYS A 630 26.61 7.32 3.15
N GLU A 631 25.42 6.79 2.91
CA GLU A 631 24.15 7.49 3.06
C GLU A 631 23.84 7.84 4.53
N ILE A 632 24.20 6.97 5.48
CA ILE A 632 24.11 7.29 6.92
C ILE A 632 25.03 8.47 7.26
N PHE A 633 26.25 8.47 6.74
CA PHE A 633 27.26 9.50 7.01
C PHE A 633 27.03 10.82 6.23
N GLU A 634 26.22 10.80 5.16
CA GLU A 634 25.77 11.97 4.39
C GLU A 634 24.51 12.65 4.99
N GLN A 635 23.96 12.10 6.08
CA GLN A 635 22.80 12.71 6.74
C GLN A 635 23.02 14.17 7.17
N PRO A 636 24.19 14.61 7.68
CA PRO A 636 24.43 16.01 8.01
C PRO A 636 24.27 16.96 6.81
N GLU A 637 24.69 16.53 5.62
CA GLU A 637 24.62 17.31 4.38
C GLU A 637 23.23 17.25 3.75
N SER A 638 22.61 16.07 3.70
CA SER A 638 21.28 15.87 3.10
C SER A 638 20.17 16.61 3.84
N VAL A 639 20.21 16.69 5.18
CA VAL A 639 19.24 17.52 5.92
C VAL A 639 19.42 19.01 5.64
N VAL A 640 20.66 19.48 5.44
CA VAL A 640 20.93 20.87 5.03
C VAL A 640 20.39 21.13 3.64
N ASN A 641 20.58 20.19 2.70
CA ASN A 641 20.02 20.29 1.36
C ASN A 641 18.48 20.29 1.36
N THR A 642 17.87 19.55 2.28
CA THR A 642 16.41 19.55 2.50
C THR A 642 15.90 20.90 2.97
N MET A 643 16.68 21.60 3.81
CA MET A 643 16.33 22.92 4.37
C MET A 643 16.77 24.11 3.49
N ARG A 644 17.67 23.89 2.53
CA ARG A 644 18.29 24.93 1.71
C ARG A 644 17.23 25.77 0.98
N GLY A 645 17.28 27.08 1.19
CA GLY A 645 16.33 28.04 0.60
C GLY A 645 14.90 27.96 1.13
N ARG A 646 14.64 27.08 2.12
CA ARG A 646 13.31 26.86 2.71
C ARG A 646 13.26 27.28 4.18
N LEU A 647 14.34 27.09 4.91
CA LEU A 647 14.48 27.49 6.32
C LEU A 647 15.33 28.75 6.42
N ASP A 648 14.78 29.81 7.00
CA ASP A 648 15.53 31.00 7.40
C ASP A 648 15.52 31.10 8.93
N VAL A 649 16.62 30.69 9.55
CA VAL A 649 16.77 30.68 11.01
C VAL A 649 16.86 32.10 11.57
N ALA A 650 17.47 33.04 10.83
CA ALA A 650 17.67 34.42 11.29
C ALA A 650 16.34 35.17 11.37
N ASN A 651 15.52 35.05 10.31
CA ASN A 651 14.20 35.67 10.25
C ASN A 651 13.08 34.78 10.84
N LYS A 652 13.41 33.55 11.24
CA LYS A 652 12.48 32.56 11.81
C LYS A 652 11.30 32.24 10.90
N THR A 653 11.57 32.12 9.60
CA THR A 653 10.55 31.82 8.58
C THR A 653 10.82 30.50 7.89
N VAL A 654 9.74 29.86 7.42
CA VAL A 654 9.80 28.61 6.63
C VAL A 654 8.96 28.80 5.38
N THR A 655 9.58 28.66 4.21
CA THR A 655 8.92 28.81 2.92
C THR A 655 9.08 27.55 2.09
N LEU A 656 7.96 26.85 1.84
CA LEU A 656 7.91 25.70 0.95
C LEU A 656 7.28 26.13 -0.38
N GLY A 657 8.13 26.46 -1.36
CA GLY A 657 7.71 27.01 -2.65
C GLY A 657 6.64 26.17 -3.37
N GLY A 658 6.78 24.85 -3.35
CA GLY A 658 5.83 23.92 -3.96
C GLY A 658 4.45 23.88 -3.31
N LEU A 659 4.30 24.37 -2.07
CA LEU A 659 3.02 24.41 -1.34
C LEU A 659 2.40 25.81 -1.28
N LYS A 660 3.14 26.85 -1.69
CA LYS A 660 2.76 28.26 -1.48
C LYS A 660 1.37 28.61 -2.00
N GLN A 661 0.99 28.06 -3.16
CA GLN A 661 -0.32 28.31 -3.78
C GLN A 661 -1.48 27.59 -3.07
N TYR A 662 -1.19 26.51 -2.34
CA TYR A 662 -2.19 25.62 -1.74
C TYR A 662 -2.26 25.70 -0.22
N ILE A 663 -1.31 26.39 0.45
CA ILE A 663 -1.22 26.43 1.91
C ILE A 663 -2.52 26.94 2.57
N SER A 664 -3.19 27.93 1.97
CA SER A 664 -4.47 28.47 2.46
C SER A 664 -5.64 27.50 2.28
N THR A 665 -5.58 26.62 1.28
CA THR A 665 -6.56 25.55 1.07
C THR A 665 -6.30 24.42 2.04
N ILE A 666 -5.04 24.01 2.23
CA ILE A 666 -4.66 22.98 3.22
C ILE A 666 -5.08 23.41 4.63
N ARG A 667 -4.87 24.68 5.01
CA ARG A 667 -5.31 25.19 6.33
C ARG A 667 -6.83 25.11 6.56
N ARG A 668 -7.63 25.03 5.51
CA ARG A 668 -9.10 24.91 5.58
C ARG A 668 -9.59 23.46 5.59
N CYS A 669 -8.69 22.49 5.39
CA CYS A 669 -9.04 21.07 5.45
C CYS A 669 -9.48 20.68 6.86
N ARG A 670 -10.33 19.66 6.97
CA ARG A 670 -10.79 19.15 8.27
C ARG A 670 -9.96 18.00 8.80
N ARG A 671 -9.13 17.39 7.95
CA ARG A 671 -8.29 16.24 8.29
C ARG A 671 -7.13 16.12 7.30
N LEU A 672 -5.97 15.75 7.82
CA LEU A 672 -4.78 15.38 7.05
C LEU A 672 -4.60 13.87 7.12
N ILE A 673 -4.40 13.23 5.97
CA ILE A 673 -4.19 11.77 5.88
C ILE A 673 -2.82 11.54 5.26
N PHE A 674 -1.86 11.04 6.05
CA PHE A 674 -0.56 10.61 5.55
C PHE A 674 -0.65 9.18 5.06
N ILE A 675 -0.24 8.93 3.82
CA ILE A 675 -0.31 7.63 3.17
C ILE A 675 1.09 7.28 2.66
N ALA A 676 1.62 6.14 3.12
CA ALA A 676 2.96 5.69 2.76
C ALA A 676 3.15 4.18 3.05
N CYS A 677 4.30 3.63 2.67
CA CYS A 677 4.71 2.27 2.98
C CYS A 677 6.08 2.23 3.71
N GLY A 678 6.32 1.20 4.52
CA GLY A 678 7.62 0.91 5.13
C GLY A 678 8.22 2.06 5.91
N THR A 679 9.51 2.35 5.70
CA THR A 679 10.22 3.46 6.35
C THR A 679 9.56 4.83 6.13
N SER A 680 8.93 5.08 4.98
CA SER A 680 8.22 6.35 4.75
C SER A 680 6.96 6.46 5.63
N TYR A 681 6.25 5.35 5.90
CA TYR A 681 5.17 5.32 6.88
C TYR A 681 5.68 5.64 8.30
N HIS A 682 6.84 5.10 8.69
CA HIS A 682 7.45 5.45 9.98
C HIS A 682 7.80 6.93 10.08
N SER A 683 8.25 7.57 8.99
CA SER A 683 8.51 9.01 8.97
C SER A 683 7.23 9.82 9.24
N CYS A 684 6.09 9.39 8.70
CA CYS A 684 4.78 10.02 8.95
C CYS A 684 4.35 9.83 10.41
N MET A 685 4.55 8.64 10.98
CA MET A 685 4.30 8.37 12.39
C MET A 685 5.16 9.23 13.31
N ALA A 686 6.41 9.51 12.91
CA ALA A 686 7.35 10.31 13.69
C ALA A 686 6.91 11.77 13.82
N VAL A 687 6.30 12.33 12.78
CA VAL A 687 5.84 13.73 12.75
C VAL A 687 4.39 13.91 13.18
N ARG A 688 3.62 12.83 13.34
CA ARG A 688 2.21 12.89 13.70
C ARG A 688 1.93 13.83 14.89
N GLY A 689 2.67 13.67 15.98
CA GLY A 689 2.47 14.47 17.19
C GLY A 689 2.73 15.97 16.98
N VAL A 690 3.76 16.35 16.22
CA VAL A 690 4.05 17.78 15.95
C VAL A 690 3.04 18.39 14.99
N PHE A 691 2.47 17.61 14.06
CA PHE A 691 1.37 18.09 13.23
C PHE A 691 0.11 18.32 14.06
N GLU A 692 -0.29 17.37 14.90
CA GLU A 692 -1.43 17.51 15.82
C GLU A 692 -1.24 18.75 16.72
N GLU A 693 -0.04 18.94 17.27
CA GLU A 693 0.30 20.07 18.14
C GLU A 693 0.23 21.45 17.44
N LEU A 694 0.82 21.57 16.24
CA LEU A 694 0.97 22.84 15.54
C LEU A 694 -0.26 23.23 14.72
N THR A 695 -0.94 22.24 14.12
CA THR A 695 -2.06 22.48 13.22
C THR A 695 -3.42 22.33 13.89
N GLU A 696 -3.52 21.55 14.98
CA GLU A 696 -4.80 21.20 15.62
C GLU A 696 -5.83 20.60 14.65
N ILE A 697 -5.34 20.05 13.53
CA ILE A 697 -6.11 19.29 12.55
C ILE A 697 -5.95 17.80 12.88
N PRO A 698 -7.03 17.00 12.85
CA PRO A 698 -6.93 15.54 12.94
C PRO A 698 -5.94 14.96 11.93
N ILE A 699 -4.96 14.20 12.41
CA ILE A 699 -3.95 13.53 11.59
C ILE A 699 -4.19 12.03 11.60
N ALA A 700 -4.46 11.47 10.42
CA ALA A 700 -4.44 10.03 10.18
C ALA A 700 -3.12 9.65 9.50
N VAL A 701 -2.56 8.50 9.88
CA VAL A 701 -1.37 7.94 9.24
C VAL A 701 -1.70 6.50 8.88
N GLU A 702 -1.63 6.18 7.60
CA GLU A 702 -2.19 4.96 7.01
C GLU A 702 -1.11 4.24 6.19
N LEU A 703 -1.07 2.91 6.32
CA LEU A 703 -0.33 2.06 5.40
C LEU A 703 -1.10 1.99 4.08
N ALA A 704 -0.44 2.29 2.97
CA ALA A 704 -1.13 2.46 1.68
C ALA A 704 -1.88 1.19 1.22
N SER A 705 -1.36 0.00 1.49
CA SER A 705 -2.01 -1.27 1.16
C SER A 705 -3.31 -1.46 1.95
N ASP A 706 -3.25 -1.37 3.29
CA ASP A 706 -4.44 -1.50 4.16
C ASP A 706 -5.49 -0.40 3.88
N PHE A 707 -5.03 0.80 3.53
CA PHE A 707 -5.91 1.90 3.13
C PHE A 707 -6.74 1.57 1.88
N LEU A 708 -6.12 0.90 0.90
CA LEU A 708 -6.80 0.43 -0.31
C LEU A 708 -7.71 -0.76 -0.03
N ASP A 709 -7.23 -1.75 0.73
CA ASP A 709 -7.97 -2.97 1.07
C ASP A 709 -9.28 -2.66 1.80
N ARG A 710 -9.24 -1.70 2.73
CA ARG A 710 -10.42 -1.25 3.47
C ARG A 710 -11.30 -0.28 2.69
N GLN A 711 -10.87 0.17 1.51
CA GLN A 711 -11.48 1.27 0.77
C GLN A 711 -11.76 2.45 1.70
N ALA A 712 -10.72 2.94 2.36
CA ALA A 712 -10.84 3.93 3.42
C ALA A 712 -11.67 5.17 2.96
N PRO A 713 -12.58 5.70 3.80
CA PRO A 713 -13.37 6.88 3.45
C PRO A 713 -12.50 8.14 3.30
N VAL A 714 -12.56 8.75 2.12
CA VAL A 714 -11.89 10.02 1.78
C VAL A 714 -12.94 11.02 1.30
N PHE A 715 -12.83 12.25 1.78
CA PHE A 715 -13.74 13.35 1.50
C PHE A 715 -13.02 14.49 0.79
N ARG A 716 -13.80 15.41 0.18
CA ARG A 716 -13.27 16.53 -0.60
C ARG A 716 -12.53 17.58 0.25
N ASP A 717 -12.84 17.63 1.54
CA ASP A 717 -12.21 18.51 2.53
C ASP A 717 -11.04 17.85 3.27
N ASP A 718 -10.65 16.64 2.87
CA ASP A 718 -9.39 16.02 3.30
C ASP A 718 -8.21 16.57 2.48
N THR A 719 -7.06 16.63 3.13
CA THR A 719 -5.77 16.74 2.45
C THR A 719 -4.98 15.44 2.62
N CYS A 720 -4.73 14.73 1.52
CA CYS A 720 -3.98 13.49 1.50
C CYS A 720 -2.51 13.76 1.15
N VAL A 721 -1.61 13.38 2.05
CA VAL A 721 -0.16 13.56 1.91
C VAL A 721 0.48 12.21 1.59
N PHE A 722 1.08 12.10 0.41
CA PHE A 722 1.75 10.89 -0.07
C PHE A 722 3.25 11.02 0.14
N VAL A 723 3.82 10.14 0.96
CA VAL A 723 5.26 10.18 1.29
C VAL A 723 5.94 8.96 0.68
N SER A 724 6.84 9.19 -0.28
CA SER A 724 7.54 8.12 -0.97
C SER A 724 8.92 8.59 -1.43
N GLN A 725 9.98 7.86 -1.09
CA GLN A 725 11.33 8.19 -1.56
C GLN A 725 11.40 8.13 -3.10
N SER A 726 10.90 7.06 -3.71
CA SER A 726 10.98 6.84 -5.16
C SER A 726 9.90 7.60 -5.92
N GLY A 727 8.76 7.88 -5.29
CA GLY A 727 7.59 8.44 -5.95
C GLY A 727 6.88 7.47 -6.90
N GLU A 728 7.24 6.19 -6.85
CA GLU A 728 6.74 5.12 -7.73
C GLU A 728 6.16 3.93 -6.95
N THR A 729 6.03 4.04 -5.62
CA THR A 729 5.53 2.93 -4.79
C THR A 729 4.09 2.58 -5.19
N ALA A 730 3.84 1.34 -5.62
CA ALA A 730 2.56 0.93 -6.25
C ALA A 730 1.34 1.24 -5.37
N ASP A 731 1.31 0.71 -4.16
CA ASP A 731 0.18 0.95 -3.23
C ASP A 731 -0.02 2.45 -2.95
N SER A 732 1.07 3.20 -2.81
CA SER A 732 0.98 4.66 -2.59
C SER A 732 0.45 5.40 -3.82
N LEU A 733 0.83 4.97 -5.03
CA LEU A 733 0.37 5.52 -6.29
C LEU A 733 -1.11 5.16 -6.56
N MET A 734 -1.53 3.95 -6.23
CA MET A 734 -2.91 3.50 -6.33
C MET A 734 -3.79 4.23 -5.30
N ALA A 735 -3.31 4.39 -4.07
CA ALA A 735 -3.98 5.21 -3.06
C ALA A 735 -4.07 6.68 -3.48
N LEU A 736 -3.07 7.21 -4.19
CA LEU A 736 -3.13 8.55 -4.78
C LEU A 736 -4.25 8.67 -5.80
N ARG A 737 -4.35 7.74 -6.75
CA ARG A 737 -5.44 7.71 -7.73
C ARG A 737 -6.80 7.61 -7.05
N TYR A 738 -6.93 6.73 -6.06
CA TYR A 738 -8.14 6.56 -5.25
C TYR A 738 -8.58 7.85 -4.54
N CYS A 739 -7.64 8.63 -4.00
CA CYS A 739 -7.92 9.92 -3.36
C CYS A 739 -8.27 11.03 -4.36
N LEU A 740 -7.61 11.04 -5.53
CA LEU A 740 -7.92 11.98 -6.62
C LEU A 740 -9.35 11.79 -7.14
N GLU A 741 -9.79 10.55 -7.33
CA GLU A 741 -11.17 10.22 -7.75
C GLU A 741 -12.23 10.75 -6.77
N ARG A 742 -11.90 10.82 -5.48
CA ARG A 742 -12.78 11.34 -4.41
C ARG A 742 -12.68 12.85 -4.23
N GLY A 743 -11.83 13.51 -5.01
CA GLY A 743 -11.69 14.96 -5.05
C GLY A 743 -10.99 15.55 -3.82
N ALA A 744 -10.18 14.76 -3.12
CA ALA A 744 -9.33 15.28 -2.04
C ALA A 744 -8.15 16.08 -2.60
N LEU A 745 -7.66 17.05 -1.83
CA LEU A 745 -6.42 17.74 -2.16
C LEU A 745 -5.24 16.78 -1.90
N THR A 746 -4.33 16.64 -2.85
CA THR A 746 -3.20 15.70 -2.76
C THR A 746 -1.85 16.42 -2.74
N VAL A 747 -0.99 16.02 -1.80
CA VAL A 747 0.35 16.58 -1.58
C VAL A 747 1.40 15.48 -1.71
N GLY A 748 2.38 15.63 -2.61
CA GLY A 748 3.47 14.68 -2.77
C GLY A 748 4.74 15.10 -2.03
N ILE A 749 5.26 14.25 -1.13
CA ILE A 749 6.57 14.43 -0.49
C ILE A 749 7.50 13.35 -1.02
N VAL A 750 8.36 13.72 -1.97
CA VAL A 750 9.14 12.78 -2.78
C VAL A 750 10.62 13.13 -2.84
N ASN A 751 11.49 12.17 -3.19
CA ASN A 751 12.91 12.44 -3.45
C ASN A 751 13.30 12.39 -4.92
N VAL A 752 12.46 11.82 -5.79
CA VAL A 752 12.71 11.72 -7.24
C VAL A 752 11.82 12.72 -7.98
N VAL A 753 12.47 13.65 -8.68
CA VAL A 753 11.81 14.64 -9.54
C VAL A 753 11.25 13.94 -10.77
N GLY A 754 10.03 14.28 -11.17
CA GLY A 754 9.36 13.68 -12.34
C GLY A 754 8.82 12.27 -12.11
N SER A 755 8.80 11.80 -10.85
CA SER A 755 8.14 10.56 -10.47
C SER A 755 6.62 10.65 -10.60
N SER A 756 5.95 9.51 -10.75
CA SER A 756 4.50 9.41 -10.94
C SER A 756 3.71 10.13 -9.83
N ILE A 757 4.07 9.92 -8.55
CA ILE A 757 3.44 10.64 -7.43
C ILE A 757 3.66 12.15 -7.56
N SER A 758 4.86 12.60 -7.90
CA SER A 758 5.16 14.04 -8.02
C SER A 758 4.38 14.74 -9.12
N MET A 759 4.13 14.03 -10.22
CA MET A 759 3.43 14.55 -11.39
C MET A 759 1.91 14.55 -11.21
N LEU A 760 1.36 13.57 -10.49
CA LEU A 760 -0.08 13.41 -10.29
C LEU A 760 -0.63 14.20 -9.09
N THR A 761 0.20 14.52 -8.10
CA THR A 761 -0.24 15.34 -6.96
C THR A 761 -0.46 16.81 -7.34
N HIS A 762 -1.43 17.47 -6.71
CA HIS A 762 -1.72 18.89 -6.97
C HIS A 762 -0.56 19.81 -6.60
N CYS A 763 0.16 19.48 -5.54
CA CYS A 763 1.33 20.20 -5.06
C CYS A 763 2.27 19.24 -4.32
N GLY A 764 3.49 19.69 -4.01
CA GLY A 764 4.43 18.80 -3.36
C GLY A 764 5.72 19.46 -2.87
N VAL A 765 6.53 18.65 -2.19
CA VAL A 765 7.84 19.00 -1.67
C VAL A 765 8.83 17.94 -2.11
N HIS A 766 9.82 18.34 -2.91
CA HIS A 766 11.00 17.52 -3.18
C HIS A 766 11.92 17.56 -1.96
N ILE A 767 12.15 16.44 -1.27
CA ILE A 767 12.95 16.43 -0.04
C ILE A 767 14.42 16.78 -0.31
N ASN A 768 14.93 16.55 -1.52
CA ASN A 768 16.29 16.93 -1.92
C ASN A 768 17.39 16.31 -1.05
N ALA A 769 17.25 15.01 -0.74
CA ALA A 769 18.25 14.23 0.00
C ALA A 769 19.42 13.74 -0.90
N GLY A 770 19.34 14.00 -2.21
CA GLY A 770 20.16 13.36 -3.23
C GLY A 770 19.75 11.91 -3.50
N PRO A 771 20.36 11.23 -4.47
CA PRO A 771 20.12 9.81 -4.75
C PRO A 771 20.39 8.95 -3.54
N GLU A 772 19.51 7.98 -3.33
CA GLU A 772 19.71 6.94 -2.33
C GLU A 772 19.77 5.62 -3.11
N ILE A 773 20.87 4.89 -2.99
CA ILE A 773 21.18 3.65 -3.71
C ILE A 773 21.00 2.45 -2.80
N GLY A 774 21.33 2.57 -1.50
CA GLY A 774 21.13 1.51 -0.52
C GLY A 774 19.67 1.04 -0.48
N VAL A 775 19.43 -0.28 -0.42
CA VAL A 775 18.06 -0.81 -0.39
C VAL A 775 17.30 -0.34 0.84
N ALA A 776 17.93 -0.40 2.01
CA ALA A 776 17.37 0.12 3.25
C ALA A 776 17.47 1.66 3.29
N SER A 777 16.33 2.34 3.38
CA SER A 777 16.29 3.80 3.42
C SER A 777 16.90 4.37 4.71
N THR A 778 17.67 5.47 4.59
CA THR A 778 18.37 6.12 5.71
C THR A 778 18.21 7.65 5.63
N LYS A 779 18.95 8.32 4.76
CA LYS A 779 18.89 9.78 4.57
C LYS A 779 17.54 10.26 4.03
N ALA A 780 16.82 9.42 3.28
CA ALA A 780 15.47 9.79 2.87
C ALA A 780 14.50 9.82 4.05
N TYR A 781 14.61 8.94 5.05
CA TYR A 781 13.78 8.99 6.27
C TYR A 781 13.99 10.31 7.04
N THR A 782 15.24 10.68 7.33
CA THR A 782 15.55 11.91 8.07
C THR A 782 15.17 13.15 7.28
N SER A 783 15.36 13.15 5.96
CA SER A 783 14.94 14.25 5.08
C SER A 783 13.42 14.36 4.94
N GLN A 784 12.70 13.23 4.89
CA GLN A 784 11.21 13.20 4.92
C GLN A 784 10.69 13.81 6.22
N PHE A 785 11.26 13.40 7.35
CA PHE A 785 10.93 13.95 8.66
C PHE A 785 11.15 15.48 8.67
N VAL A 786 12.32 15.98 8.28
CA VAL A 786 12.61 17.43 8.24
C VAL A 786 11.66 18.19 7.30
N ALA A 787 11.40 17.66 6.10
CA ALA A 787 10.47 18.26 5.14
C ALA A 787 9.05 18.37 5.72
N MET A 788 8.58 17.34 6.41
CA MET A 788 7.27 17.33 7.05
C MET A 788 7.21 18.26 8.26
N VAL A 789 8.26 18.37 9.07
CA VAL A 789 8.31 19.38 10.15
C VAL A 789 8.23 20.79 9.58
N MET A 790 8.97 21.10 8.51
CA MET A 790 8.85 22.39 7.82
C MET A 790 7.44 22.63 7.28
N PHE A 791 6.76 21.58 6.83
CA PHE A 791 5.37 21.67 6.39
C PHE A 791 4.43 22.03 7.55
N ALA A 792 4.55 21.38 8.71
CA ALA A 792 3.79 21.75 9.91
C ALA A 792 4.07 23.19 10.39
N LEU A 793 5.33 23.62 10.31
CA LEU A 793 5.75 25.00 10.64
C LEU A 793 5.15 26.04 9.68
N SER A 794 4.99 25.70 8.41
CA SER A 794 4.34 26.55 7.41
C SER A 794 2.83 26.62 7.65
N LEU A 795 2.17 25.51 8.00
CA LEU A 795 0.73 25.50 8.28
C LEU A 795 0.36 26.33 9.53
N SER A 796 1.23 26.39 10.53
CA SER A 796 1.00 27.08 11.81
C SER A 796 1.43 28.55 11.84
N GLU A 797 1.92 29.11 10.73
CA GLU A 797 2.51 30.45 10.69
C GLU A 797 1.58 31.58 11.13
N ASP A 798 0.28 31.51 10.78
CA ASP A 798 -0.70 32.56 11.12
C ASP A 798 -1.17 32.49 12.60
N ARG A 799 -0.68 31.52 13.38
CA ARG A 799 -1.10 31.31 14.78
C ARG A 799 -0.13 31.96 15.75
N ALA A 800 -0.51 33.13 16.26
CA ALA A 800 0.30 33.87 17.24
C ALA A 800 0.64 33.04 18.50
N SER A 801 -0.30 32.22 18.99
CA SER A 801 -0.09 31.35 20.16
C SER A 801 0.99 30.28 19.96
N LYS A 802 1.28 29.89 18.72
CA LYS A 802 2.29 28.88 18.38
C LYS A 802 3.64 29.49 18.01
N ALA A 803 3.78 30.82 17.99
CA ALA A 803 4.99 31.51 17.54
C ALA A 803 6.25 31.10 18.33
N GLN A 804 6.17 31.05 19.67
CA GLN A 804 7.30 30.65 20.51
C GLN A 804 7.74 29.20 20.21
N ARG A 805 6.77 28.29 20.10
CA ARG A 805 7.02 26.88 19.78
C ARG A 805 7.65 26.71 18.40
N ARG A 806 7.13 27.41 17.38
CA ARG A 806 7.70 27.43 16.04
C ARG A 806 9.16 27.91 16.06
N HIS A 807 9.45 28.99 16.79
CA HIS A 807 10.81 29.52 16.90
C HIS A 807 11.78 28.52 17.52
N GLN A 808 11.35 27.80 18.58
CA GLN A 808 12.16 26.74 19.19
C GLN A 808 12.50 25.64 18.19
N ILE A 809 11.50 25.14 17.44
CA ILE A 809 11.71 24.09 16.45
C ILE A 809 12.61 24.58 15.30
N ILE A 810 12.43 25.81 14.81
CA ILE A 810 13.26 26.41 13.76
C ILE A 810 14.73 26.54 14.21
N GLU A 811 14.97 26.98 15.44
CA GLU A 811 16.32 27.05 16.01
C GLU A 811 16.92 25.65 16.16
N GLY A 812 16.12 24.67 16.58
CA GLY A 812 16.51 23.27 16.67
C GLY A 812 16.94 22.71 15.31
N LEU A 813 16.14 22.91 14.26
CA LEU A 813 16.45 22.50 12.88
C LEU A 813 17.80 23.07 12.40
N GLY A 814 18.12 24.32 12.77
CA GLY A 814 19.40 24.94 12.46
C GLY A 814 20.62 24.23 13.07
N LYS A 815 20.44 23.45 14.15
CA LYS A 815 21.51 22.74 14.88
C LYS A 815 21.61 21.25 14.52
N VAL A 816 20.59 20.66 13.90
CA VAL A 816 20.50 19.21 13.63
C VAL A 816 21.72 18.68 12.86
N SER A 817 22.21 19.42 11.86
CA SER A 817 23.37 18.98 11.06
C SER A 817 24.64 18.78 11.89
N GLU A 818 24.91 19.68 12.84
CA GLU A 818 26.05 19.55 13.75
C GLU A 818 25.86 18.40 14.74
N GLN A 819 24.64 18.25 15.28
CA GLN A 819 24.29 17.17 16.18
C GLN A 819 24.39 15.79 15.51
N PHE A 820 24.06 15.67 14.22
CA PHE A 820 24.28 14.45 13.45
C PHE A 820 25.78 14.11 13.37
N ARG A 821 26.64 15.09 13.06
CA ARG A 821 28.10 14.89 13.03
C ARG A 821 28.64 14.44 14.38
N GLU A 822 28.06 14.93 15.48
CA GLU A 822 28.43 14.49 16.82
C GLU A 822 28.07 13.03 17.08
N ILE A 823 26.87 12.58 16.69
CA ILE A 823 26.43 11.19 16.86
C ILE A 823 27.23 10.25 15.96
N LEU A 824 27.56 10.65 14.73
CA LEU A 824 28.34 9.82 13.81
C LEU A 824 29.76 9.52 14.33
N LYS A 825 30.30 10.32 15.26
CA LYS A 825 31.56 10.01 15.97
C LYS A 825 31.44 8.77 16.87
N LEU A 826 30.24 8.38 17.26
CA LEU A 826 29.98 7.19 18.08
C LEU A 826 30.07 5.89 17.28
N ASN A 827 30.34 5.95 15.97
CA ASN A 827 30.40 4.78 15.09
C ASN A 827 31.24 3.62 15.65
N ASP A 828 32.46 3.90 16.10
CA ASP A 828 33.37 2.85 16.56
C ASP A 828 32.93 2.25 17.91
N SER A 829 32.42 3.09 18.81
CA SER A 829 31.83 2.64 20.08
C SER A 829 30.58 1.77 19.85
N ILE A 830 29.72 2.14 18.90
CA ILE A 830 28.54 1.36 18.53
C ILE A 830 28.95 0.01 17.92
N LYS A 831 29.99 -0.01 17.08
CA LYS A 831 30.54 -1.25 16.52
C LYS A 831 31.02 -2.21 17.61
N GLU A 832 31.79 -1.72 18.58
CA GLU A 832 32.27 -2.52 19.71
C GLU A 832 31.13 -3.04 20.58
N MET A 833 30.13 -2.20 20.86
CA MET A 833 28.93 -2.57 21.61
C MET A 833 28.12 -3.65 20.89
N CYS A 834 27.94 -3.55 19.56
CA CYS A 834 27.27 -4.58 18.77
C CYS A 834 27.99 -5.94 18.87
N ALA A 835 29.32 -5.94 18.72
CA ALA A 835 30.13 -7.15 18.85
C ALA A 835 30.05 -7.78 20.25
N LYS A 836 29.98 -6.95 21.29
CA LYS A 836 29.97 -7.41 22.68
C LYS A 836 28.61 -7.96 23.14
N PHE A 837 27.51 -7.32 22.75
CA PHE A 837 26.19 -7.59 23.36
C PHE A 837 25.14 -8.15 22.40
N LEU A 838 25.26 -7.86 21.10
CA LEU A 838 24.19 -8.12 20.13
C LEU A 838 24.56 -9.19 19.11
N GLN A 839 25.84 -9.56 18.99
CA GLN A 839 26.30 -10.61 18.08
C GLN A 839 25.75 -11.99 18.49
N ASN A 840 25.40 -12.83 17.51
CA ASN A 840 24.82 -14.18 17.69
C ASN A 840 23.45 -14.22 18.41
N GLN A 841 22.83 -13.08 18.66
CA GLN A 841 21.49 -13.02 19.22
C GLN A 841 20.46 -13.44 18.18
N LYS A 842 19.35 -14.05 18.62
CA LYS A 842 18.26 -14.47 17.72
C LYS A 842 17.11 -13.47 17.66
N SER A 843 16.94 -12.69 18.71
CA SER A 843 15.89 -11.69 18.80
C SER A 843 16.37 -10.46 19.54
N LEU A 844 15.72 -9.32 19.30
CA LEU A 844 16.02 -8.02 19.90
C LEU A 844 14.70 -7.26 20.09
N LEU A 845 14.51 -6.65 21.26
CA LEU A 845 13.39 -5.73 21.48
C LEU A 845 13.86 -4.27 21.47
N LEU A 846 13.16 -3.43 20.72
CA LEU A 846 13.33 -1.97 20.75
C LEU A 846 12.14 -1.32 21.45
N LEU A 847 12.41 -0.52 22.48
CA LEU A 847 11.36 0.13 23.28
C LEU A 847 11.41 1.64 23.12
N GLY A 848 10.27 2.22 22.75
CA GLY A 848 10.09 3.67 22.62
C GLY A 848 8.69 4.11 23.07
N ARG A 849 8.51 5.40 23.35
CA ARG A 849 7.23 6.00 23.73
C ARG A 849 7.02 7.34 23.03
N GLY A 850 5.77 7.72 22.79
CA GLY A 850 5.46 8.98 22.13
C GLY A 850 6.08 9.03 20.74
N SER A 851 6.74 10.14 20.40
CA SER A 851 7.47 10.28 19.12
C SER A 851 8.56 9.21 18.97
N GLN A 852 9.17 8.76 20.07
CA GLN A 852 10.23 7.74 20.05
C GLN A 852 9.74 6.33 19.71
N TYR A 853 8.42 6.08 19.73
CA TYR A 853 7.89 4.80 19.25
C TYR A 853 8.13 4.62 17.74
N SER A 854 8.00 5.70 16.96
CA SER A 854 8.34 5.68 15.52
C SER A 854 9.82 5.38 15.28
N THR A 855 10.71 5.96 16.10
CA THR A 855 12.16 5.69 16.07
C THR A 855 12.44 4.22 16.35
N ALA A 856 11.76 3.62 17.32
CA ALA A 856 11.88 2.19 17.62
C ALA A 856 11.39 1.33 16.45
N LEU A 857 10.23 1.64 15.86
CA LEU A 857 9.70 0.95 14.68
C LEU A 857 10.67 0.98 13.50
N GLU A 858 11.25 2.15 13.23
CA GLU A 858 12.22 2.32 12.15
C GLU A 858 13.52 1.54 12.42
N GLY A 859 14.07 1.63 13.63
CA GLY A 859 15.24 0.84 14.02
C GLY A 859 15.00 -0.66 13.89
N ALA A 860 13.81 -1.13 14.28
CA ALA A 860 13.46 -2.55 14.21
C ALA A 860 13.35 -3.02 12.76
N LEU A 861 12.79 -2.18 11.89
CA LEU A 861 12.74 -2.44 10.46
C LEU A 861 14.14 -2.50 9.85
N LYS A 862 15.02 -1.53 10.12
CA LYS A 862 16.40 -1.56 9.61
C LYS A 862 17.15 -2.82 10.03
N ILE A 863 17.09 -3.17 11.31
CA ILE A 863 17.75 -4.36 11.83
C ILE A 863 17.20 -5.62 11.13
N LYS A 864 15.87 -5.76 11.00
CA LYS A 864 15.26 -6.88 10.27
C LYS A 864 15.69 -6.95 8.81
N GLU A 865 15.69 -5.83 8.11
CA GLU A 865 15.95 -5.76 6.66
C GLU A 865 17.36 -6.21 6.30
N ILE A 866 18.38 -5.77 7.05
CA ILE A 866 19.78 -5.97 6.63
C ILE A 866 20.56 -6.99 7.45
N SER A 867 20.22 -7.20 8.73
CA SER A 867 20.89 -8.22 9.55
C SER A 867 20.09 -9.52 9.68
N TYR A 868 18.82 -9.52 9.28
CA TYR A 868 17.87 -10.63 9.44
C TYR A 868 17.64 -11.08 10.89
N LEU A 869 18.12 -10.30 11.86
CA LEU A 869 17.82 -10.49 13.27
C LEU A 869 16.33 -10.19 13.49
N HIS A 870 15.64 -11.08 14.21
CA HIS A 870 14.25 -10.83 14.57
C HIS A 870 14.16 -9.66 15.57
N CYS A 871 13.89 -8.47 15.04
CA CYS A 871 13.81 -7.25 15.83
C CYS A 871 12.37 -6.73 15.84
N GLU A 872 11.81 -6.56 17.05
CA GLU A 872 10.45 -6.07 17.25
C GLU A 872 10.48 -4.77 18.04
N ALA A 873 9.69 -3.78 17.60
CA ALA A 873 9.52 -2.53 18.31
C ALA A 873 8.21 -2.54 19.10
N VAL A 874 8.31 -2.24 20.39
CA VAL A 874 7.16 -2.24 21.30
C VAL A 874 7.04 -0.88 21.96
N MET A 875 5.81 -0.37 22.01
CA MET A 875 5.53 0.85 22.75
C MET A 875 5.74 0.57 24.24
N SER A 876 6.60 1.33 24.92
CA SER A 876 7.00 1.01 26.29
C SER A 876 5.84 1.03 27.31
N GLY A 877 4.72 1.70 26.98
CA GLY A 877 3.48 1.64 27.75
C GLY A 877 2.80 0.26 27.73
N GLU A 878 2.98 -0.51 26.65
CA GLU A 878 2.34 -1.81 26.42
C GLU A 878 3.08 -2.99 27.05
N LEU A 879 4.25 -2.76 27.65
CA LEU A 879 5.05 -3.83 28.26
C LEU A 879 4.22 -4.69 29.22
N LYS A 880 3.45 -4.07 30.11
CA LYS A 880 2.64 -4.80 31.11
C LYS A 880 1.47 -5.58 30.53
N HIS A 881 1.11 -5.32 29.27
CA HIS A 881 -0.03 -5.93 28.60
C HIS A 881 0.33 -7.21 27.84
N GLY A 882 1.57 -7.70 27.99
CA GLY A 882 1.98 -9.05 27.57
C GLY A 882 3.47 -9.17 27.28
N VAL A 883 4.07 -8.16 26.65
CA VAL A 883 5.46 -8.19 26.16
C VAL A 883 6.49 -8.36 27.27
N LEU A 884 6.19 -7.86 28.48
CA LEU A 884 7.09 -8.00 29.63
C LEU A 884 7.35 -9.47 30.01
N ALA A 885 6.49 -10.41 29.60
CA ALA A 885 6.72 -11.84 29.80
C ALA A 885 7.91 -12.40 29.00
N LEU A 886 8.34 -11.71 27.94
CA LEU A 886 9.52 -12.07 27.14
C LEU A 886 10.82 -11.60 27.80
N VAL A 887 10.77 -10.64 28.72
CA VAL A 887 11.95 -10.02 29.30
C VAL A 887 12.61 -10.97 30.30
N ASP A 888 13.87 -11.32 30.01
CA ASP A 888 14.77 -12.04 30.88
C ASP A 888 16.20 -11.48 30.78
N GLU A 889 17.16 -12.18 31.36
CA GLU A 889 18.58 -11.79 31.35
C GLU A 889 19.32 -12.03 30.02
N ASN A 890 18.70 -12.76 29.09
CA ASN A 890 19.30 -13.15 27.81
C ASN A 890 18.76 -12.32 26.64
N LEU A 891 17.48 -11.92 26.69
CA LEU A 891 16.85 -11.13 25.65
C LEU A 891 17.49 -9.74 25.57
N PRO A 892 18.16 -9.39 24.46
CA PRO A 892 18.69 -8.07 24.27
C PRO A 892 17.55 -7.07 24.10
N ILE A 893 17.68 -5.94 24.80
CA ILE A 893 16.68 -4.86 24.79
C ILE A 893 17.43 -3.55 24.55
N ILE A 894 16.97 -2.72 23.63
CA ILE A 894 17.41 -1.34 23.50
C ILE A 894 16.23 -0.43 23.82
N MET A 895 16.43 0.54 24.70
CA MET A 895 15.38 1.48 25.10
C MET A 895 15.78 2.91 24.77
N ILE A 896 14.84 3.69 24.24
CA ILE A 896 15.03 5.11 23.94
C ILE A 896 14.46 5.95 25.08
N LEU A 897 15.33 6.58 25.88
CA LEU A 897 14.99 7.39 27.06
C LEU A 897 15.72 8.74 27.01
N THR A 898 15.36 9.57 26.03
CA THR A 898 15.77 10.98 25.97
C THR A 898 14.82 11.87 26.78
N ARG A 899 15.31 13.03 27.23
CA ARG A 899 14.61 14.01 28.07
C ARG A 899 13.53 14.75 27.27
N ASP A 900 12.29 14.35 27.52
CA ASP A 900 11.06 14.98 27.06
C ASP A 900 10.01 14.99 28.19
N ASP A 901 8.81 15.49 27.91
CA ASP A 901 7.72 15.58 28.89
C ASP A 901 7.22 14.20 29.38
N ILE A 902 7.52 13.13 28.64
CA ILE A 902 7.11 11.76 28.98
C ILE A 902 8.24 10.91 29.58
N PHE A 903 9.41 11.49 29.82
CA PHE A 903 10.60 10.81 30.35
C PHE A 903 10.30 10.01 31.62
N ALA A 904 9.57 10.57 32.58
CA ALA A 904 9.21 9.87 33.82
C ALA A 904 8.41 8.58 33.56
N LYS A 905 7.56 8.57 32.54
CA LYS A 905 6.79 7.38 32.14
C LYS A 905 7.67 6.34 31.45
N SER A 906 8.65 6.78 30.66
CA SER A 906 9.63 5.91 30.02
C SER A 906 10.60 5.31 31.04
N LEU A 907 11.01 6.08 32.04
CA LEU A 907 11.85 5.62 33.15
C LEU A 907 11.16 4.52 33.97
N ASN A 908 9.85 4.68 34.23
CA ASN A 908 9.06 3.61 34.87
C ASN A 908 9.06 2.31 34.06
N ALA A 909 9.09 2.37 32.72
CA ALA A 909 9.21 1.19 31.88
C ALA A 909 10.61 0.57 31.97
N TYR A 910 11.66 1.39 31.97
CA TYR A 910 13.03 0.93 32.21
C TYR A 910 13.17 0.18 33.55
N GLN A 911 12.63 0.75 34.64
CA GLN A 911 12.64 0.10 35.95
C GLN A 911 11.90 -1.26 35.94
N GLN A 912 10.85 -1.41 35.15
CA GLN A 912 10.14 -2.69 35.00
C GLN A 912 10.98 -3.74 34.31
N VAL A 913 11.73 -3.36 33.27
CA VAL A 913 12.67 -4.25 32.58
C VAL A 913 13.77 -4.71 33.53
N ILE A 914 14.38 -3.77 34.26
CA ILE A 914 15.42 -4.09 35.27
C ILE A 914 14.87 -5.01 36.36
N ALA A 915 13.64 -4.78 36.84
CA ALA A 915 12.98 -5.63 37.84
C ALA A 915 12.68 -7.06 37.37
N ARG A 916 12.92 -7.38 36.09
CA ARG A 916 12.83 -8.72 35.50
C ARG A 916 14.17 -9.24 35.00
N SER A 917 15.26 -8.70 35.57
CA SER A 917 16.65 -9.05 35.22
C SER A 917 17.07 -8.68 33.80
N GLY A 918 16.24 -7.93 33.07
CA GLY A 918 16.59 -7.40 31.75
C GLY A 918 17.77 -6.44 31.85
N ARG A 919 18.65 -6.47 30.85
CA ARG A 919 19.85 -5.62 30.77
C ARG A 919 19.77 -4.71 29.54
N PRO A 920 18.93 -3.66 29.58
CA PRO A 920 18.71 -2.82 28.43
C PRO A 920 19.92 -1.93 28.13
N ILE A 921 20.22 -1.76 26.84
CA ILE A 921 21.09 -0.70 26.33
C ILE A 921 20.23 0.56 26.16
N VAL A 922 20.63 1.68 26.74
CA VAL A 922 19.80 2.89 26.77
C VAL A 922 20.35 3.97 25.84
N ILE A 923 19.52 4.44 24.90
CA ILE A 923 19.79 5.67 24.15
C ILE A 923 19.27 6.84 25.00
N CYS A 924 20.18 7.64 25.55
CA CYS A 924 19.87 8.73 26.48
C CYS A 924 20.62 10.02 26.11
N ASN A 925 20.28 11.13 26.77
CA ASN A 925 21.04 12.36 26.59
C ASN A 925 22.41 12.30 27.28
N LYS A 926 23.34 13.12 26.79
CA LYS A 926 24.68 13.26 27.37
C LYS A 926 24.64 13.55 28.87
N ASP A 927 25.51 12.86 29.61
CA ASP A 927 25.71 13.05 31.05
C ASP A 927 24.41 12.91 31.88
N ASP A 928 23.44 12.10 31.42
CA ASP A 928 22.19 11.89 32.16
C ASP A 928 22.46 11.13 33.49
N PRO A 929 22.13 11.72 34.66
CA PRO A 929 22.46 11.15 35.96
C PRO A 929 21.70 9.84 36.27
N GLU A 930 20.59 9.56 35.58
CA GLU A 930 19.78 8.36 35.82
C GLU A 930 20.46 7.09 35.28
N PHE A 931 21.35 7.21 34.30
CA PHE A 931 21.96 6.08 33.60
C PHE A 931 23.49 6.06 33.76
N PRO A 932 24.07 5.90 34.97
CA PRO A 932 25.52 5.94 35.16
C PRO A 932 26.25 4.78 34.46
N PRO A 933 27.50 4.97 33.95
CA PRO A 933 28.21 3.96 33.15
C PRO A 933 28.48 2.66 33.93
N SER A 934 28.55 2.75 35.26
CA SER A 934 28.80 1.61 36.14
C SER A 934 27.62 0.64 36.24
N LYS A 935 26.41 1.05 35.83
CA LYS A 935 25.18 0.26 35.99
C LYS A 935 24.45 -0.03 34.68
N THR A 936 24.66 0.76 33.63
CA THR A 936 23.86 0.64 32.40
C THR A 936 24.70 0.96 31.17
N GLU A 937 24.65 0.07 30.18
CA GLU A 937 25.23 0.31 28.87
C GLU A 937 24.40 1.39 28.15
N ARG A 938 25.05 2.42 27.61
CA ARG A 938 24.35 3.61 27.11
C ARG A 938 24.95 4.18 25.84
N ILE A 939 24.10 4.77 25.02
CA ILE A 939 24.47 5.55 23.84
C ILE A 939 24.02 6.99 24.09
N GLU A 940 24.99 7.89 24.24
CA GLU A 940 24.74 9.28 24.61
C GLU A 940 24.56 10.16 23.36
N VAL A 941 23.35 10.68 23.18
CA VAL A 941 23.00 11.57 22.07
C VAL A 941 22.79 13.01 22.58
N PRO A 942 23.09 14.05 21.76
CA PRO A 942 22.82 15.43 22.14
C PRO A 942 21.32 15.66 22.38
N GLN A 943 21.01 16.60 23.27
CA GLN A 943 19.64 17.05 23.50
C GLN A 943 19.24 18.10 22.45
N THR A 944 18.04 17.96 21.91
CA THR A 944 17.40 18.96 21.03
C THR A 944 15.95 19.17 21.44
N VAL A 945 15.20 19.91 20.63
CA VAL A 945 13.76 20.05 20.81
C VAL A 945 13.10 18.67 20.70
N ASP A 946 12.21 18.34 21.63
CA ASP A 946 11.45 17.09 21.71
C ASP A 946 10.88 16.61 20.35
N ALA A 947 10.29 17.50 19.57
CA ALA A 947 9.73 17.21 18.24
C ALA A 947 10.78 16.76 17.20
N LEU A 948 12.07 17.08 17.43
CA LEU A 948 13.19 16.75 16.57
C LEU A 948 14.07 15.63 17.13
N GLN A 949 13.92 15.26 18.42
CA GLN A 949 14.81 14.31 19.08
C GLN A 949 14.82 12.92 18.40
N GLY A 950 13.70 12.53 17.77
CA GLY A 950 13.63 11.30 16.97
C GLY A 950 14.61 11.27 15.77
N LEU A 951 14.94 12.43 15.19
CA LEU A 951 15.96 12.54 14.12
C LEU A 951 17.35 12.13 14.61
N LEU A 952 17.67 12.45 15.87
CA LEU A 952 18.95 12.12 16.48
C LEU A 952 18.98 10.64 16.89
N ASN A 953 17.90 10.18 17.51
CA ASN A 953 17.82 8.85 18.12
C ASN A 953 17.80 7.70 17.08
N VAL A 954 17.45 7.98 15.81
CA VAL A 954 17.44 6.96 14.74
C VAL A 954 18.84 6.64 14.23
N ILE A 955 19.79 7.59 14.26
CA ILE A 955 21.13 7.40 13.68
C ILE A 955 21.90 6.26 14.38
N PRO A 956 21.90 6.16 15.72
CA PRO A 956 22.51 5.00 16.38
C PRO A 956 21.89 3.68 15.95
N LEU A 957 20.57 3.62 15.74
CA LEU A 957 19.88 2.39 15.31
C LEU A 957 20.25 1.99 13.88
N GLN A 958 20.43 2.97 12.98
CA GLN A 958 20.95 2.73 11.62
C GLN A 958 22.38 2.18 11.66
N LEU A 959 23.25 2.73 12.52
CA LEU A 959 24.62 2.23 12.72
C LEU A 959 24.63 0.82 13.34
N ILE A 960 23.76 0.55 14.31
CA ILE A 960 23.60 -0.78 14.91
C ILE A 960 23.18 -1.79 13.83
N ALA A 961 22.17 -1.47 13.02
CA ALA A 961 21.74 -2.34 11.93
C ALA A 961 22.90 -2.64 10.97
N TYR A 962 23.64 -1.61 10.56
CA TYR A 962 24.81 -1.74 9.67
C TYR A 962 25.88 -2.67 10.27
N TRP A 963 26.30 -2.41 11.51
CA TRP A 963 27.38 -3.19 12.13
C TRP A 963 26.98 -4.63 12.45
N LEU A 964 25.71 -4.88 12.79
CA LEU A 964 25.20 -6.24 12.93
C LEU A 964 25.27 -7.02 11.61
N ALA A 965 24.82 -6.41 10.51
CA ALA A 965 24.86 -7.05 9.20
C ALA A 965 26.30 -7.33 8.73
N VAL A 966 27.21 -6.37 8.93
CA VAL A 966 28.64 -6.54 8.61
C VAL A 966 29.29 -7.63 9.47
N ALA A 967 28.95 -7.72 10.75
CA ALA A 967 29.49 -8.76 11.64
C ALA A 967 29.08 -10.17 11.22
N GLU A 968 27.90 -10.32 10.62
CA GLU A 968 27.38 -11.59 10.07
C GLU A 968 27.86 -11.84 8.62
N GLY A 969 28.71 -10.98 8.06
CA GLY A 969 29.22 -11.10 6.69
C GLY A 969 28.14 -10.89 5.61
N LEU A 970 27.04 -10.22 5.95
CA LEU A 970 25.94 -9.95 5.05
C LEU A 970 26.20 -8.71 4.19
N ASN A 971 25.62 -8.68 2.99
CA ASN A 971 25.71 -7.52 2.11
C ASN A 971 24.60 -6.51 2.43
N VAL A 972 24.96 -5.42 3.08
CA VAL A 972 24.01 -4.37 3.51
C VAL A 972 23.36 -3.62 2.36
N ASP A 973 24.02 -3.52 1.20
CA ASP A 973 23.47 -2.84 0.02
C ASP A 973 22.47 -3.74 -0.74
N PHE A 974 22.55 -5.06 -0.54
CA PHE A 974 21.75 -6.07 -1.25
C PHE A 974 21.16 -7.10 -0.28
N PRO A 975 20.21 -6.70 0.60
CA PRO A 975 19.52 -7.62 1.49
C PRO A 975 18.65 -8.60 0.69
N ARG A 976 18.70 -9.88 1.06
CA ARG A 976 18.00 -10.97 0.38
C ARG A 976 16.49 -10.71 0.33
N ASN A 977 15.83 -11.17 -0.74
CA ASN A 977 14.38 -11.08 -0.94
C ASN A 977 13.82 -9.66 -0.98
N LEU A 978 14.68 -8.63 -0.93
CA LEU A 978 14.29 -7.24 -0.97
C LEU A 978 14.99 -6.51 -2.11
N ALA A 979 14.31 -5.49 -2.60
CA ALA A 979 14.83 -4.52 -3.53
C ALA A 979 14.33 -3.13 -3.08
N LYS A 980 15.07 -2.05 -3.40
CA LYS A 980 14.84 -0.68 -2.93
C LYS A 980 13.39 -0.10 -3.03
N SER A 981 12.63 -0.30 -4.10
CA SER A 981 11.31 0.35 -4.30
C SER A 981 10.23 -0.61 -4.80
N VAL A 982 9.08 -0.71 -4.14
CA VAL A 982 7.99 -1.60 -4.57
C VAL A 982 7.13 -0.92 -5.64
N THR A 983 7.39 -1.14 -6.94
CA THR A 983 6.74 -0.37 -8.04
C THR A 983 5.59 -1.07 -8.76
N VAL A 984 5.25 -2.30 -8.38
CA VAL A 984 4.08 -3.04 -8.90
C VAL A 984 3.53 -3.98 -7.81
N GLU A 985 2.23 -4.28 -7.89
CA GLU A 985 1.50 -5.20 -7.00
C GLU A 985 2.01 -6.65 -7.09
#